data_AF-A0A0D9WID9-F1
#
_entry.id   AF-A0A0D9WID9-F1
#
_cell.length_a   1.000
_cell.length_b   1.000
_cell.length_c   1.000
_cell.angle_alpha   90.00
_cell.angle_beta   90.00
_cell.angle_gamma   90.00
#
_symmetry.space_group_name_H-M   'P 1'
#
loop_
_entity.id
_entity.type
_entity.pdbx_description
1 polymer ?
#
loop_
_entity_poly.entity_id
_entity_poly.type
_entity_poly.pdbx_seq_one_letter_code
_entity_poly.pdbx_strand_id
1 'polypeptide(L)'
;MELKQVFSIVFLFCLSGVSSTSHYFTSIFSLGDSYVDTGNFIIMGTQPVRYDKLPYGMTFFGHPTGRMSDGRVIIDFIAKEFELPFLPASLANSSSIFQGVNFAVQGAVATDIDYFQRNNIVSFKLLNNSLDIQLGWFEELRPSICNITTEQANGFKNCFSKSLFIVGEFGVNDYNFLWTGGKTREEVESYVPKVVRKITMGVERLINQGAVYLVVPGNPPTGCAPALLTLLMSPNKTDYDGLGCLHALNDVAKYHNTLLWFAADGLLKACCGIGGDYNWNISDMCAMPGVVACKDPSASISWDGIHYTEAINSYIAKGSIMELKFIISIAFLFCLSRVSSTSHYFTSMFSLGDSYIDTGNFVIMASPVVPVWNDKLPYGMTFFGHQTGRMSDGRVIIDFIAEEFGLPFLPASLANSSSVSQGVNFAVGGAPATGVDYFERNNIVPFKLLNNSLDVQLGWFEELKPLICNTTTEESTGFENCFGKTLFIVGEFGVNDYNFMWMAGKPKQEVESYVPQVVKKITMGVERLINQGAVYVVVPGNPPTGCAPAILTVRMSPNTTDYDNLGCLRAVNEVVKLHNVMLRAALGNLRGKYPHAKIILVDFYKPIIRVLQNPSHLGFAADGILKACCGTGGAYNWNASAICAMPGVVACNNPSASVSWDGVHYTEAINQYIAKGSTSHYFTSMFSLGDSYIDTGNFVIMASSVVLIWNDKLPYGMTFFGHPTGRMSDGRVIIDFIAEEFGLPFLPASLANSSTVSQGVNFAVGGAPATGVDYFERNNIVGFKLLNNSLDVQLGWFEELKPSICNTTTTEANGLENCFSKTLFIVGEFGVNDYNFIWTAGKAKQEVKSYVPQVVKKITMGVERLINQGALYVVVPGNPPTGCAPALLTLRASPNSTDYDKTPLAACAPSTAWPNITTQCFVRLSACSGARFSTDGVLKACCGTGGAYNWNASATCAMPGVVACNNPSASVSWDGVHYTEAINEHIANGWLHGPYADPPILAAIPH
;
A
#
# COMPACT_ATOMS: atom_id res chain seq x y z
N MET A 1 10.27 -1.35 16.01
CA MET A 1 9.20 -0.81 16.86
C MET A 1 8.89 0.56 16.30
N GLU A 2 7.79 0.62 15.57
CA GLU A 2 7.42 1.73 14.68
C GLU A 2 7.22 3.03 15.45
N LEU A 3 7.57 4.12 14.78
CA LEU A 3 7.49 5.53 15.15
C LEU A 3 6.04 6.03 15.37
N LYS A 4 5.18 5.25 16.04
CA LYS A 4 3.73 5.51 16.16
C LYS A 4 3.31 6.38 17.36
N GLN A 5 4.24 6.85 18.20
CA GLN A 5 3.90 7.59 19.43
C GLN A 5 4.23 9.09 19.44
N VAL A 6 4.58 9.69 18.29
CA VAL A 6 4.75 11.16 18.20
C VAL A 6 3.55 11.86 17.55
N PHE A 7 2.59 11.13 16.98
CA PHE A 7 1.49 11.73 16.21
C PHE A 7 0.22 12.10 16.99
N SER A 8 0.14 11.82 18.30
CA SER A 8 -1.09 12.05 19.07
C SER A 8 -1.38 13.52 19.46
N ILE A 9 -0.58 14.49 19.02
CA ILE A 9 -0.84 15.92 19.28
C ILE A 9 -1.25 16.69 18.01
N VAL A 10 -1.14 16.10 16.81
CA VAL A 10 -1.44 16.82 15.55
C VAL A 10 -2.90 16.62 15.07
N PHE A 11 -3.65 15.68 15.65
CA PHE A 11 -5.03 15.37 15.18
C PHE A 11 -6.14 16.30 15.68
N LEU A 12 -5.80 17.49 16.19
CA LEU A 12 -6.79 18.51 16.60
C LEU A 12 -6.99 19.64 15.57
N PHE A 13 -6.37 19.57 14.38
CA PHE A 13 -6.34 20.71 13.44
C PHE A 13 -7.04 20.55 12.08
N CYS A 14 -7.88 19.54 11.85
CA CYS A 14 -8.61 19.43 10.57
C CYS A 14 -10.14 19.39 10.70
N LEU A 15 -10.71 20.13 11.66
CA LEU A 15 -12.14 20.46 11.68
C LEU A 15 -12.38 21.90 12.13
N SER A 16 -11.89 22.87 11.35
CA SER A 16 -12.60 24.15 11.14
C SER A 16 -11.89 24.94 10.04
N GLY A 17 -12.51 24.98 8.86
CA GLY A 17 -12.14 25.96 7.85
C GLY A 17 -12.52 27.35 8.33
N VAL A 18 -11.55 28.10 8.85
CA VAL A 18 -11.58 29.57 8.90
C VAL A 18 -10.16 30.06 8.64
N SER A 19 -10.02 30.90 7.61
CA SER A 19 -8.82 31.70 7.33
C SER A 19 -8.44 32.55 8.55
N SER A 20 -7.37 32.18 9.25
CA SER A 20 -6.48 33.01 10.08
C SER A 20 -5.54 32.08 10.85
N THR A 21 -4.25 32.03 10.51
CA THR A 21 -3.24 31.38 11.37
C THR A 21 -3.24 32.05 12.75
N SER A 22 -3.75 31.34 13.75
CA SER A 22 -3.75 31.77 15.14
C SER A 22 -2.50 31.18 15.81
N HIS A 23 -1.53 32.02 16.17
CA HIS A 23 -0.35 31.67 16.98
C HIS A 23 -0.76 30.90 18.25
N TYR A 24 -0.72 29.56 18.20
CA TYR A 24 -1.21 28.69 19.28
C TYR A 24 -0.31 28.78 20.52
N PHE A 25 1.01 28.89 20.29
CA PHE A 25 1.99 29.17 21.33
C PHE A 25 2.64 30.53 21.09
N THR A 26 2.89 31.26 22.17
CA THR A 26 3.59 32.55 22.12
C THR A 26 5.08 32.43 22.38
N SER A 27 5.52 31.27 22.91
CA SER A 27 6.92 31.00 23.25
C SER A 27 7.21 29.50 23.36
N ILE A 28 8.48 29.13 23.17
CA ILE A 28 8.98 27.76 23.37
C ILE A 28 10.15 27.77 24.37
N PHE A 29 10.12 26.90 25.37
CA PHE A 29 11.24 26.68 26.29
C PHE A 29 11.72 25.24 26.17
N SER A 30 13.00 25.06 25.86
CA SER A 30 13.57 23.72 25.62
C SER A 30 14.65 23.42 26.64
N LEU A 31 14.55 22.29 27.32
CA LEU A 31 15.61 21.65 28.11
C LEU A 31 16.03 20.39 27.36
N GLY A 32 17.25 19.90 27.51
CA GLY A 32 17.68 18.69 26.79
C GLY A 32 19.18 18.54 26.66
N ASP A 33 19.59 17.71 25.69
CA ASP A 33 20.98 17.44 25.40
C ASP A 33 21.41 17.95 24.01
N SER A 34 22.42 17.33 23.39
CA SER A 34 22.93 17.69 22.06
C SER A 34 21.88 17.66 20.94
N TYR A 35 20.78 16.92 21.05
CA TYR A 35 19.75 16.87 20.00
C TYR A 35 18.98 18.18 19.83
N VAL A 36 18.95 19.01 20.87
CA VAL A 36 18.23 20.28 20.90
C VAL A 36 19.11 21.47 21.32
N ASP A 37 20.39 21.28 21.64
CA ASP A 37 21.32 22.36 22.02
C ASP A 37 21.52 23.38 20.88
N THR A 38 21.21 24.66 21.16
CA THR A 38 21.36 25.76 20.20
C THR A 38 22.65 26.56 20.37
N GLY A 39 23.55 26.15 21.27
CA GLY A 39 24.90 26.72 21.43
C GLY A 39 25.39 26.88 22.88
N ASN A 40 24.65 26.41 23.90
CA ASN A 40 25.08 26.56 25.30
C ASN A 40 26.40 25.82 25.58
N PHE A 41 26.61 24.65 24.97
CA PHE A 41 27.85 23.89 25.16
C PHE A 41 29.09 24.69 24.74
N ILE A 42 29.01 25.46 23.65
CA ILE A 42 30.14 26.28 23.18
C ILE A 42 30.43 27.42 24.15
N ILE A 43 29.38 28.01 24.73
CA ILE A 43 29.50 29.11 25.70
C ILE A 43 30.13 28.62 27.01
N MET A 44 29.78 27.41 27.45
CA MET A 44 30.35 26.78 28.66
C MET A 44 31.78 26.26 28.47
N GLY A 45 32.19 25.97 27.24
CA GLY A 45 33.46 25.35 26.92
C GLY A 45 34.65 26.30 27.16
N THR A 46 35.72 25.79 27.78
CA THR A 46 36.95 26.55 28.08
C THR A 46 38.11 26.30 27.10
N GLN A 47 37.85 25.59 25.99
CA GLN A 47 38.81 25.17 24.96
C GLN A 47 38.19 25.37 23.57
N PRO A 48 38.97 25.54 22.48
CA PRO A 48 38.43 25.57 21.13
C PRO A 48 37.65 24.29 20.83
N VAL A 49 36.35 24.42 20.57
CA VAL A 49 35.42 23.29 20.49
C VAL A 49 35.18 22.93 19.03
N ARG A 50 35.27 21.65 18.64
CA ARG A 50 35.08 21.23 17.23
C ARG A 50 33.76 21.72 16.59
N TYR A 51 32.75 22.00 17.40
CA TYR A 51 31.41 22.43 16.99
C TYR A 51 31.32 23.92 16.63
N ASP A 52 32.39 24.71 16.85
CA ASP A 52 32.52 26.10 16.38
C ASP A 52 33.14 26.23 14.97
N LYS A 53 33.36 25.09 14.29
CA LYS A 53 33.99 25.02 12.95
C LYS A 53 33.10 24.30 11.95
N LEU A 54 33.33 24.55 10.67
CA LEU A 54 32.74 23.73 9.61
C LEU A 54 33.16 22.25 9.78
N PRO A 55 32.28 21.28 9.50
CA PRO A 55 31.03 21.39 8.74
C PRO A 55 29.76 21.76 9.53
N TYR A 56 29.85 22.08 10.83
CA TYR A 56 28.65 22.42 11.60
C TYR A 56 27.99 23.70 11.08
N GLY A 57 26.67 23.67 10.92
CA GLY A 57 25.86 24.78 10.39
C GLY A 57 25.95 25.04 8.87
N MET A 58 26.74 24.27 8.10
CA MET A 58 26.97 24.48 6.67
C MET A 58 25.73 24.40 5.76
N THR A 59 24.73 23.56 6.05
CA THR A 59 23.59 23.30 5.16
C THR A 59 22.50 24.36 5.24
N PHE A 60 22.39 25.06 6.36
CA PHE A 60 21.33 26.06 6.57
C PHE A 60 21.88 27.45 6.93
N PHE A 61 22.80 27.52 7.90
CA PHE A 61 23.33 28.80 8.37
C PHE A 61 24.52 29.29 7.52
N GLY A 62 25.19 28.38 6.80
CA GLY A 62 26.41 28.66 6.04
C GLY A 62 27.64 28.93 6.93
N HIS A 63 27.47 28.90 8.25
CA HIS A 63 28.53 29.03 9.24
C HIS A 63 28.15 28.27 10.53
N PRO A 64 29.11 27.93 11.39
CA PRO A 64 28.84 27.30 12.68
C PRO A 64 28.03 28.22 13.60
N THR A 65 26.99 27.69 14.24
CA THR A 65 26.14 28.41 15.21
C THR A 65 26.18 27.79 16.61
N GLY A 66 26.94 26.70 16.78
CA GLY A 66 27.01 25.92 18.02
C GLY A 66 25.99 24.80 18.15
N ARG A 67 25.09 24.67 17.16
CA ARG A 67 24.25 23.49 16.97
C ARG A 67 25.08 22.29 16.52
N MET A 68 24.84 21.13 17.10
CA MET A 68 25.55 19.88 16.77
C MET A 68 24.94 19.18 15.56
N SER A 69 24.75 19.96 14.51
CA SER A 69 24.16 19.56 13.25
C SER A 69 24.92 20.24 12.12
N ASP A 70 24.86 19.67 10.93
CA ASP A 70 25.31 20.36 9.72
C ASP A 70 24.43 21.58 9.41
N GLY A 71 23.32 21.79 10.11
CA GLY A 71 22.42 22.93 9.98
C GLY A 71 21.58 23.14 11.23
N ARG A 72 20.28 22.89 11.10
CA ARG A 72 19.26 23.04 12.15
C ARG A 72 19.18 21.81 13.05
N VAL A 73 18.71 21.98 14.28
CA VAL A 73 18.41 20.91 15.25
C VAL A 73 16.89 20.83 15.50
N ILE A 74 16.41 19.79 16.20
CA ILE A 74 14.98 19.46 16.31
C ILE A 74 14.12 20.69 16.70
N ILE A 75 14.60 21.47 17.67
CA ILE A 75 13.88 22.64 18.19
C ILE A 75 13.70 23.76 17.15
N ASP A 76 14.58 23.88 16.16
CA ASP A 76 14.47 24.91 15.12
C ASP A 76 13.31 24.59 14.15
N PHE A 77 13.05 23.30 13.90
CA PHE A 77 11.93 22.88 13.08
C PHE A 77 10.61 23.08 13.82
N ILE A 78 10.58 22.77 15.13
CA ILE A 78 9.40 23.04 15.97
C ILE A 78 9.11 24.54 16.04
N ALA A 79 10.13 25.38 16.23
CA ALA A 79 9.96 26.83 16.22
C ALA A 79 9.42 27.34 14.87
N LYS A 80 9.94 26.82 13.75
CA LYS A 80 9.46 27.16 12.41
C LYS A 80 7.98 26.81 12.22
N GLU A 81 7.54 25.65 12.67
CA GLU A 81 6.16 25.17 12.54
C GLU A 81 5.15 26.09 13.24
N PHE A 82 5.54 26.67 14.38
CA PHE A 82 4.72 27.60 15.14
C PHE A 82 4.97 29.08 14.78
N GLU A 83 5.69 29.35 13.70
CA GLU A 83 6.08 30.71 13.27
C GLU A 83 6.80 31.52 14.36
N LEU A 84 7.57 30.84 15.22
CA LEU A 84 8.38 31.43 16.29
C LEU A 84 9.85 31.55 15.87
N PRO A 85 10.59 32.55 16.40
CA PRO A 85 12.02 32.69 16.10
C PRO A 85 12.81 31.49 16.64
N PHE A 86 13.96 31.22 16.02
CA PHE A 86 14.90 30.22 16.56
C PHE A 86 15.35 30.61 17.95
N LEU A 87 15.34 29.62 18.85
CA LEU A 87 15.56 29.87 20.27
C LEU A 87 17.04 30.21 20.51
N PRO A 88 17.34 31.32 21.19
CA PRO A 88 18.68 31.60 21.66
C PRO A 88 19.09 30.62 22.76
N ALA A 89 20.39 30.36 22.85
CA ALA A 89 20.99 29.64 23.96
C ALA A 89 20.83 30.46 25.26
N SER A 90 20.42 29.84 26.36
CA SER A 90 20.13 30.50 27.64
C SER A 90 21.34 31.21 28.26
N LEU A 91 22.54 30.74 27.95
CA LEU A 91 23.80 31.33 28.43
C LEU A 91 24.33 32.42 27.49
N ALA A 92 23.68 32.67 26.35
CA ALA A 92 24.02 33.77 25.46
C ALA A 92 23.42 35.08 25.98
N ASN A 93 24.16 36.18 25.84
CA ASN A 93 23.65 37.51 26.16
C ASN A 93 22.70 38.00 25.05
N SER A 94 21.46 37.47 25.05
CA SER A 94 20.42 37.75 24.06
C SER A 94 19.34 38.66 24.62
N SER A 95 18.94 39.68 23.86
CA SER A 95 17.81 40.56 24.19
C SER A 95 16.44 39.98 23.85
N SER A 96 16.38 38.82 23.19
CA SER A 96 15.14 38.21 22.65
C SER A 96 14.81 36.88 23.33
N ILE A 97 14.52 36.92 24.63
CA ILE A 97 14.17 35.74 25.44
C ILE A 97 12.66 35.55 25.64
N PHE A 98 11.85 36.55 25.29
CA PHE A 98 10.41 36.56 25.54
C PHE A 98 9.61 35.59 24.67
N GLN A 99 10.13 35.25 23.48
CA GLN A 99 9.51 34.29 22.55
C GLN A 99 10.08 32.87 22.71
N GLY A 100 10.93 32.65 23.71
CA GLY A 100 11.49 31.35 24.01
C GLY A 100 12.99 31.35 24.27
N VAL A 101 13.46 30.34 24.99
CA VAL A 101 14.88 30.15 25.36
C VAL A 101 15.20 28.66 25.38
N ASN A 102 16.40 28.31 24.91
CA ASN A 102 16.91 26.95 24.95
C ASN A 102 17.97 26.78 26.05
N PHE A 103 17.72 25.87 26.98
CA PHE A 103 18.57 25.51 28.12
C PHE A 103 19.36 24.22 27.91
N ALA A 104 19.16 23.53 26.78
CA ALA A 104 19.80 22.27 26.49
C ALA A 104 21.31 22.43 26.34
N VAL A 105 22.06 21.41 26.74
CA VAL A 105 23.53 21.38 26.67
C VAL A 105 23.99 20.00 26.23
N GLN A 106 24.93 19.93 25.29
CA GLN A 106 25.52 18.64 24.91
C GLN A 106 26.05 17.83 26.11
N GLY A 107 25.77 16.53 26.07
CA GLY A 107 26.21 15.58 27.07
C GLY A 107 25.43 15.66 28.38
N ALA A 108 24.37 16.47 28.43
CA ALA A 108 23.50 16.56 29.60
C ALA A 108 22.87 15.20 29.92
N VAL A 109 22.80 14.94 31.22
CA VAL A 109 22.19 13.75 31.81
C VAL A 109 20.93 14.12 32.57
N ALA A 110 19.99 13.18 32.72
CA ALA A 110 18.84 13.37 33.59
C ALA A 110 19.26 13.39 35.07
N THR A 111 20.24 12.55 35.40
CA THR A 111 20.73 12.32 36.76
C THR A 111 21.92 13.23 37.13
N ASP A 112 22.50 13.05 38.31
CA ASP A 112 23.66 13.83 38.76
C ASP A 112 24.96 13.27 38.14
N ILE A 113 25.81 14.16 37.62
CA ILE A 113 27.12 13.84 37.07
C ILE A 113 28.07 13.20 38.10
N ASP A 114 27.86 13.49 39.39
CA ASP A 114 28.65 12.96 40.49
C ASP A 114 28.61 11.43 40.57
N TYR A 115 27.50 10.81 40.17
CA TYR A 115 27.38 9.36 40.14
C TYR A 115 28.42 8.73 39.21
N PHE A 116 28.58 9.28 38.01
CA PHE A 116 29.50 8.76 37.01
C PHE A 116 30.97 8.97 37.42
N GLN A 117 31.27 10.10 38.07
CA GLN A 117 32.62 10.42 38.54
C GLN A 117 33.02 9.59 39.77
N ARG A 118 32.17 9.52 40.80
CA ARG A 118 32.48 8.80 42.05
C ARG A 118 32.61 7.29 41.85
N ASN A 119 31.91 6.74 40.86
CA ASN A 119 31.97 5.31 40.52
C ASN A 119 32.99 5.00 39.41
N ASN A 120 33.84 5.97 39.01
CA ASN A 120 34.84 5.81 37.95
C ASN A 120 34.26 5.26 36.62
N ILE A 121 33.01 5.62 36.30
CA ILE A 121 32.34 5.20 35.05
C ILE A 121 32.93 5.95 33.85
N VAL A 122 33.29 7.22 34.05
CA VAL A 122 33.93 8.07 33.03
C VAL A 122 35.31 8.50 33.49
N SER A 123 36.27 8.56 32.57
CA SER A 123 37.67 8.94 32.84
C SER A 123 37.94 10.44 32.69
N PHE A 124 36.93 11.22 32.28
CA PHE A 124 37.03 12.65 32.03
C PHE A 124 36.03 13.43 32.90
N LYS A 125 36.33 14.71 33.14
CA LYS A 125 35.46 15.60 33.92
C LYS A 125 34.24 15.99 33.09
N LEU A 126 33.06 15.55 33.52
CA LEU A 126 31.77 16.00 32.99
C LEU A 126 31.48 17.46 33.33
N LEU A 127 30.79 18.16 32.42
CA LEU A 127 30.24 19.49 32.67
C LEU A 127 29.02 19.39 33.59
N ASN A 128 28.85 20.37 34.47
CA ASN A 128 27.69 20.41 35.36
C ASN A 128 26.48 21.00 34.61
N ASN A 129 25.74 20.15 33.91
CA ASN A 129 24.67 20.54 32.99
C ASN A 129 23.46 19.59 33.01
N SER A 130 23.25 18.89 34.13
CA SER A 130 22.13 17.95 34.29
C SER A 130 20.77 18.64 34.18
N LEU A 131 19.70 17.84 34.07
CA LEU A 131 18.32 18.36 34.06
C LEU A 131 18.05 19.31 35.25
N ASP A 132 18.52 18.98 36.46
CA ASP A 132 18.36 19.82 37.65
C ASP A 132 19.06 21.19 37.52
N ILE A 133 20.21 21.23 36.84
CA ILE A 133 20.94 22.48 36.55
C ILE A 133 20.21 23.31 35.51
N GLN A 134 19.75 22.69 34.42
CA GLN A 134 18.99 23.39 33.37
C GLN A 134 17.67 23.97 33.92
N LEU A 135 16.99 23.24 34.82
CA LEU A 135 15.83 23.75 35.54
C LEU A 135 16.18 24.93 36.46
N GLY A 136 17.36 24.91 37.09
CA GLY A 136 17.87 26.05 37.85
C GLY A 136 18.06 27.30 36.98
N TRP A 137 18.68 27.17 35.82
CA TRP A 137 18.82 28.29 34.87
C TRP A 137 17.47 28.83 34.39
N PHE A 138 16.50 27.94 34.16
CA PHE A 138 15.14 28.36 33.83
C PHE A 138 14.50 29.17 34.97
N GLU A 139 14.65 28.72 36.21
CA GLU A 139 14.14 29.44 37.39
C GLU A 139 14.78 30.83 37.56
N GLU A 140 16.08 30.95 37.28
CA GLU A 140 16.82 32.21 37.32
C GLU A 140 16.37 33.18 36.22
N LEU A 141 16.12 32.70 35.01
CA LEU A 141 15.68 33.55 33.88
C LEU A 141 14.18 33.86 33.89
N ARG A 142 13.36 33.05 34.56
CA ARG A 142 11.89 33.16 34.57
C ARG A 142 11.37 34.56 34.95
N PRO A 143 11.84 35.24 36.01
CA PRO A 143 11.39 36.60 36.34
C PRO A 143 11.58 37.59 35.18
N SER A 144 12.71 37.48 34.47
CA SER A 144 13.05 38.29 33.31
C SER A 144 12.20 37.93 32.09
N ILE A 145 11.97 36.63 31.84
CA ILE A 145 11.11 36.12 30.76
C ILE A 145 9.68 36.66 30.91
N CYS A 146 9.14 36.66 32.13
CA CYS A 146 7.78 37.09 32.39
C CYS A 146 7.65 38.59 32.65
N ASN A 147 8.76 39.31 32.80
CA ASN A 147 8.80 40.72 33.22
C ASN A 147 8.04 40.96 34.55
N ILE A 148 8.23 40.07 35.54
CA ILE A 148 7.54 40.10 36.84
C ILE A 148 8.59 40.20 37.95
N THR A 149 8.42 41.16 38.87
CA THR A 149 9.16 41.21 40.13
C THR A 149 8.58 40.19 41.12
N THR A 150 9.43 39.42 41.78
CA THR A 150 9.09 38.32 42.72
C THR A 150 8.00 38.71 43.71
N GLU A 151 6.76 38.20 43.52
CA GLU A 151 5.70 37.92 44.53
C GLU A 151 4.26 37.76 43.99
N GLN A 152 4.02 37.59 42.68
CA GLN A 152 2.68 37.19 42.20
C GLN A 152 2.62 35.69 41.94
N ALA A 153 2.09 34.90 42.90
CA ALA A 153 1.98 33.43 42.81
C ALA A 153 1.23 32.94 41.55
N ASN A 154 0.34 33.76 40.98
CA ASN A 154 -0.38 33.47 39.73
C ASN A 154 0.26 34.08 38.47
N GLY A 155 1.28 34.94 38.62
CA GLY A 155 1.92 35.66 37.52
C GLY A 155 2.66 34.73 36.55
N PHE A 156 3.40 33.75 37.07
CA PHE A 156 4.12 32.78 36.25
C PHE A 156 3.20 31.77 35.55
N LYS A 157 2.12 31.32 36.22
CA LYS A 157 1.11 30.45 35.59
C LYS A 157 0.44 31.11 34.39
N ASN A 158 0.12 32.39 34.49
CA ASN A 158 -0.44 33.14 33.37
C ASN A 158 0.61 33.37 32.27
N CYS A 159 1.83 33.76 32.63
CA CYS A 159 2.95 33.97 31.71
C CYS A 159 3.20 32.74 30.81
N PHE A 160 3.18 31.54 31.40
CA PHE A 160 3.49 30.29 30.70
C PHE A 160 2.27 29.54 30.17
N SER A 161 1.06 30.07 30.34
CA SER A 161 -0.19 29.43 29.93
C SER A 161 -0.32 29.20 28.42
N LYS A 162 0.51 29.86 27.59
CA LYS A 162 0.60 29.68 26.13
C LYS A 162 2.02 29.33 25.67
N SER A 163 2.83 28.80 26.57
CA SER A 163 4.21 28.39 26.28
C SER A 163 4.30 26.88 26.09
N LEU A 164 5.05 26.46 25.08
CA LEU A 164 5.39 25.06 24.87
C LEU A 164 6.71 24.75 25.59
N PHE A 165 6.69 23.77 26.49
CA PHE A 165 7.88 23.25 27.15
C PHE A 165 8.30 21.94 26.53
N ILE A 166 9.57 21.82 26.12
CA ILE A 166 10.16 20.59 25.62
C ILE A 166 11.23 20.16 26.61
N VAL A 167 11.06 18.99 27.21
CA VAL A 167 12.04 18.36 28.08
C VAL A 167 12.66 17.26 27.25
N GLY A 168 13.70 17.56 26.48
CA GLY A 168 14.31 16.75 25.41
C GLY A 168 14.75 15.35 25.83
N GLU A 169 15.52 14.67 24.98
CA GLU A 169 15.82 13.23 25.03
C GLU A 169 16.79 12.82 26.17
N PHE A 170 16.45 13.19 27.41
CA PHE A 170 17.20 12.87 28.61
C PHE A 170 17.23 11.35 28.85
N GLY A 171 18.40 10.85 29.25
CA GLY A 171 18.64 9.42 29.47
C GLY A 171 19.59 8.80 28.46
N VAL A 172 19.67 9.33 27.24
CA VAL A 172 20.63 8.87 26.23
C VAL A 172 22.07 8.90 26.77
N ASN A 173 22.50 10.03 27.33
CA ASN A 173 23.85 10.18 27.87
C ASN A 173 24.04 9.39 29.17
N ASP A 174 23.01 9.31 30.02
CA ASP A 174 23.04 8.51 31.25
C ASP A 174 23.39 7.04 30.94
N TYR A 175 22.81 6.47 29.89
CA TYR A 175 23.08 5.10 29.47
C TYR A 175 24.38 4.98 28.69
N ASN A 176 24.69 5.92 27.79
CA ASN A 176 25.92 5.88 27.01
C ASN A 176 27.18 5.91 27.87
N PHE A 177 27.17 6.67 28.98
CA PHE A 177 28.29 6.65 29.93
C PHE A 177 28.43 5.29 30.63
N LEU A 178 27.33 4.64 31.01
CA LEU A 178 27.38 3.29 31.59
C LEU A 178 27.90 2.27 30.58
N TRP A 179 27.38 2.29 29.35
CA TRP A 179 27.82 1.38 28.29
C TRP A 179 29.30 1.52 27.99
N THR A 180 29.78 2.74 27.79
CA THR A 180 31.21 3.01 27.50
C THR A 180 32.11 2.83 28.72
N GLY A 181 31.55 2.87 29.94
CA GLY A 181 32.21 2.47 31.18
C GLY A 181 32.25 0.95 31.41
N GLY A 182 31.79 0.14 30.46
CA GLY A 182 31.86 -1.32 30.49
C GLY A 182 30.80 -1.99 31.35
N LYS A 183 29.67 -1.33 31.62
CA LYS A 183 28.55 -1.90 32.38
C LYS A 183 27.77 -2.93 31.58
N THR A 184 27.27 -3.97 32.26
CA THR A 184 26.42 -4.98 31.62
C THR A 184 25.03 -4.44 31.34
N ARG A 185 24.28 -5.13 30.48
CA ARG A 185 22.88 -4.78 30.17
C ARG A 185 22.03 -4.69 31.43
N GLU A 186 22.17 -5.65 32.34
CA GLU A 186 21.40 -5.71 33.58
C GLU A 186 21.73 -4.52 34.49
N GLU A 187 23.01 -4.12 34.58
CA GLU A 187 23.43 -2.94 35.33
C GLU A 187 22.80 -1.66 34.73
N VAL A 188 22.78 -1.53 33.40
CA VAL A 188 22.18 -0.37 32.71
C VAL A 188 20.66 -0.36 32.86
N GLU A 189 19.98 -1.49 32.65
CA GLU A 189 18.53 -1.63 32.83
C GLU A 189 18.11 -1.28 34.27
N SER A 190 18.91 -1.66 35.27
CA SER A 190 18.66 -1.31 36.68
C SER A 190 18.73 0.21 36.96
N TYR A 191 19.41 0.97 36.10
CA TYR A 191 19.53 2.42 36.21
C TYR A 191 18.36 3.15 35.56
N VAL A 192 17.64 2.52 34.63
CA VAL A 192 16.54 3.14 33.86
C VAL A 192 15.46 3.78 34.75
N PRO A 193 14.93 3.12 35.80
CA PRO A 193 13.91 3.73 36.67
C PRO A 193 14.38 5.01 37.36
N LYS A 194 15.68 5.11 37.70
CA LYS A 194 16.26 6.31 38.35
C LYS A 194 16.26 7.50 37.40
N VAL A 195 16.61 7.26 36.13
CA VAL A 195 16.61 8.27 35.06
C VAL A 195 15.18 8.74 34.79
N VAL A 196 14.24 7.81 34.57
CA VAL A 196 12.82 8.15 34.33
C VAL A 196 12.24 8.96 35.48
N ARG A 197 12.49 8.55 36.74
CA ARG A 197 12.08 9.31 37.92
C ARG A 197 12.60 10.74 37.93
N LYS A 198 13.86 10.96 37.55
CA LYS A 198 14.44 12.31 37.48
C LYS A 198 13.77 13.17 36.42
N ILE A 199 13.45 12.60 35.26
CA ILE A 199 12.71 13.30 34.20
C ILE A 199 11.30 13.66 34.70
N THR A 200 10.58 12.72 35.31
CA THR A 200 9.25 12.97 35.87
C THR A 200 9.27 14.07 36.93
N MET A 201 10.24 14.06 37.85
CA MET A 201 10.40 15.13 38.84
C MET A 201 10.67 16.50 38.20
N GLY A 202 11.44 16.54 37.12
CA GLY A 202 11.68 17.77 36.36
C GLY A 202 10.40 18.31 35.69
N VAL A 203 9.60 17.42 35.10
CA VAL A 203 8.29 17.73 34.53
C VAL A 203 7.33 18.27 35.59
N GLU A 204 7.23 17.60 36.74
CA GLU A 204 6.43 18.06 37.89
C GLU A 204 6.88 19.46 38.37
N ARG A 205 8.20 19.72 38.39
CA ARG A 205 8.76 21.02 38.75
C ARG A 205 8.34 22.11 37.75
N LEU A 206 8.34 21.83 36.44
CA LEU A 206 7.86 22.77 35.42
C LEU A 206 6.35 23.04 35.52
N ILE A 207 5.55 21.99 35.74
CA ILE A 207 4.10 22.12 35.96
C ILE A 207 3.81 23.01 37.17
N ASN A 208 4.52 22.79 38.28
CA ASN A 208 4.41 23.61 39.49
C ASN A 208 4.78 25.09 39.24
N GLN A 209 5.57 25.36 38.19
CA GLN A 209 5.96 26.71 37.78
C GLN A 209 5.04 27.33 36.73
N GLY A 210 4.02 26.62 36.27
CA GLY A 210 3.01 27.13 35.35
C GLY A 210 3.10 26.59 33.93
N ALA A 211 3.96 25.61 33.65
CA ALA A 211 3.94 24.92 32.37
C ALA A 211 2.63 24.15 32.21
N VAL A 212 1.94 24.38 31.08
CA VAL A 212 0.67 23.72 30.75
C VAL A 212 0.85 22.74 29.59
N TYR A 213 1.66 23.11 28.60
CA TYR A 213 1.93 22.29 27.43
C TYR A 213 3.36 21.77 27.51
N LEU A 214 3.50 20.46 27.75
CA LEU A 214 4.79 19.81 27.88
C LEU A 214 4.93 18.67 26.88
N VAL A 215 6.11 18.58 26.27
CA VAL A 215 6.54 17.46 25.44
C VAL A 215 7.77 16.84 26.08
N VAL A 216 7.70 15.53 26.31
CA VAL A 216 8.80 14.74 26.87
C VAL A 216 9.07 13.61 25.89
N PRO A 217 10.05 13.74 24.98
CA PRO A 217 10.36 12.71 24.02
C PRO A 217 11.08 11.55 24.71
N GLY A 218 10.83 10.34 24.24
CA GLY A 218 11.61 9.17 24.62
C GLY A 218 12.97 9.13 23.91
N ASN A 219 13.80 8.18 24.32
CA ASN A 219 15.11 7.95 23.72
C ASN A 219 14.98 7.33 22.31
N PRO A 220 15.80 7.81 21.34
CA PRO A 220 15.92 7.19 20.02
C PRO A 220 16.65 5.83 20.09
N PRO A 221 16.63 5.01 19.02
CA PRO A 221 17.35 3.75 18.95
C PRO A 221 18.87 3.95 18.92
N THR A 222 19.49 4.12 20.10
CA THR A 222 20.92 4.43 20.25
C THR A 222 21.84 3.30 19.76
N GLY A 223 21.36 2.06 19.71
CA GLY A 223 22.11 0.93 19.18
C GLY A 223 22.46 1.06 17.69
N CYS A 224 21.82 1.98 16.97
CA CYS A 224 22.10 2.31 15.58
C CYS A 224 23.13 3.45 15.42
N ALA A 225 23.54 4.12 16.50
CA ALA A 225 24.45 5.24 16.42
C ALA A 225 25.86 4.77 16.01
N PRO A 226 26.43 5.25 14.88
CA PRO A 226 27.74 4.79 14.40
C PRO A 226 28.87 4.90 15.43
N ALA A 227 28.82 5.93 16.28
CA ALA A 227 29.79 6.11 17.37
C ALA A 227 29.71 4.98 18.41
N LEU A 228 28.50 4.57 18.80
CA LEU A 228 28.31 3.48 19.77
C LEU A 228 28.58 2.12 19.14
N LEU A 229 28.19 1.91 17.89
CA LEU A 229 28.56 0.72 17.12
C LEU A 229 30.07 0.53 17.00
N THR A 230 30.81 1.63 16.89
CA THR A 230 32.28 1.60 16.84
C THR A 230 32.89 1.30 18.22
N LEU A 231 32.37 1.93 19.28
CA LEU A 231 32.92 1.80 20.63
C LEU A 231 32.54 0.48 21.32
N LEU A 232 31.39 -0.09 20.99
CA LEU A 232 30.78 -1.24 21.66
C LEU A 232 30.57 -2.42 20.71
N MET A 233 31.41 -2.48 19.66
CA MET A 233 31.32 -3.52 18.63
C MET A 233 31.38 -4.92 19.26
N SER A 234 30.32 -5.70 19.07
CA SER A 234 30.33 -7.12 19.39
C SER A 234 30.88 -7.93 18.22
N PRO A 235 31.74 -8.95 18.47
CA PRO A 235 32.14 -9.92 17.46
C PRO A 235 31.00 -10.91 17.12
N ASN A 236 29.93 -10.96 17.93
CA ASN A 236 28.82 -11.86 17.74
C ASN A 236 27.71 -11.19 16.91
N LYS A 237 27.39 -11.78 15.75
CA LYS A 237 26.38 -11.25 14.83
C LYS A 237 24.96 -11.24 15.41
N THR A 238 24.66 -12.11 16.39
CA THR A 238 23.32 -12.16 17.01
C THR A 238 23.05 -10.99 17.94
N ASP A 239 24.08 -10.22 18.30
CA ASP A 239 23.93 -9.06 19.17
C ASP A 239 23.40 -7.83 18.39
N TYR A 240 23.33 -7.94 17.05
CA TYR A 240 22.81 -6.93 16.15
C TYR A 240 21.46 -7.35 15.57
N ASP A 241 20.56 -6.39 15.42
CA ASP A 241 19.28 -6.58 14.73
C ASP A 241 19.46 -6.64 13.20
N GLY A 242 18.36 -6.85 12.48
CA GLY A 242 18.35 -6.93 11.02
C GLY A 242 18.82 -5.66 10.29
N LEU A 243 18.99 -4.54 11.00
CA LEU A 243 19.52 -3.28 10.48
C LEU A 243 21.00 -3.05 10.86
N GLY A 244 21.61 -4.01 11.57
CA GLY A 244 22.99 -3.88 12.05
C GLY A 244 23.13 -3.04 13.31
N CYS A 245 22.05 -2.82 14.08
CA CYS A 245 22.06 -2.06 15.32
C CYS A 245 22.15 -2.98 16.55
N LEU A 246 22.85 -2.57 17.60
CA LEU A 246 22.99 -3.39 18.82
C LEU A 246 21.67 -3.53 19.58
N HIS A 247 21.21 -4.77 19.76
CA HIS A 247 19.96 -5.11 20.45
C HIS A 247 19.91 -4.58 21.88
N ALA A 248 21.00 -4.75 22.64
CA ALA A 248 21.03 -4.38 24.06
C ALA A 248 20.79 -2.88 24.28
N LEU A 249 21.36 -2.02 23.44
CA LEU A 249 21.19 -0.57 23.52
C LEU A 249 19.77 -0.16 23.12
N ASN A 250 19.26 -0.74 22.02
CA ASN A 250 17.91 -0.48 21.55
C ASN A 250 16.85 -0.97 22.55
N ASP A 251 17.07 -2.09 23.24
CA ASP A 251 16.15 -2.61 24.24
C ASP A 251 16.10 -1.75 25.50
N VAL A 252 17.24 -1.22 25.96
CA VAL A 252 17.26 -0.23 27.06
C VAL A 252 16.51 1.04 26.68
N ALA A 253 16.67 1.54 25.45
CA ALA A 253 15.90 2.69 24.97
C ALA A 253 14.39 2.40 24.93
N LYS A 254 13.97 1.23 24.46
CA LYS A 254 12.55 0.80 24.50
C LYS A 254 12.02 0.72 25.93
N TYR A 255 12.81 0.16 26.84
CA TYR A 255 12.43 0.01 28.24
C TYR A 255 12.27 1.38 28.91
N HIS A 256 13.20 2.31 28.69
CA HIS A 256 13.07 3.71 29.11
C HIS A 256 11.77 4.33 28.60
N ASN A 257 11.52 4.24 27.28
CA ASN A 257 10.35 4.89 26.66
C ASN A 257 9.05 4.34 27.22
N THR A 258 9.01 3.03 27.48
CA THR A 258 7.87 2.35 28.09
C THR A 258 7.60 2.89 29.49
N LEU A 259 8.62 2.92 30.35
CA LEU A 259 8.49 3.46 31.71
C LEU A 259 8.17 4.95 31.74
N LEU A 260 8.77 5.73 30.84
CA LEU A 260 8.52 7.18 30.73
C LEU A 260 7.08 7.47 30.33
N TRP A 261 6.54 6.72 29.37
CA TRP A 261 5.14 6.85 28.94
C TRP A 261 4.17 6.58 30.09
N PHE A 262 4.37 5.45 30.78
CA PHE A 262 3.55 5.07 31.91
C PHE A 262 3.68 6.03 33.12
N ALA A 263 4.86 6.61 33.34
CA ALA A 263 5.10 7.60 34.39
C ALA A 263 4.46 8.96 34.05
N ALA A 264 4.49 9.37 32.78
CA ALA A 264 3.91 10.62 32.30
C ALA A 264 2.37 10.63 32.40
N ASP A 265 1.73 9.46 32.30
CA ASP A 265 0.27 9.31 32.43
C ASP A 265 -0.18 8.97 33.87
N GLY A 266 0.76 8.93 34.83
CA GLY A 266 0.48 8.67 36.26
C GLY A 266 0.01 7.25 36.58
N LEU A 267 0.10 6.32 35.63
CA LEU A 267 -0.63 5.05 35.60
C LEU A 267 -0.01 3.89 36.37
N LEU A 268 1.27 4.00 36.77
CA LEU A 268 1.99 2.89 37.41
C LEU A 268 1.73 2.75 38.91
N LYS A 269 0.96 3.66 39.52
CA LYS A 269 0.65 3.56 40.95
C LYS A 269 -0.62 2.74 41.15
N ALA A 270 -0.54 1.72 42.00
CA ALA A 270 -1.73 1.05 42.50
C ALA A 270 -2.53 2.05 43.35
N CYS A 271 -3.83 2.19 43.11
CA CYS A 271 -4.68 3.05 43.91
C CYS A 271 -4.72 2.57 45.36
N CYS A 272 -4.85 1.27 45.57
CA CYS A 272 -4.86 0.64 46.86
C CYS A 272 -3.56 -0.14 47.06
N GLY A 273 -2.82 0.26 48.08
CA GLY A 273 -1.49 -0.28 48.38
C GLY A 273 -0.75 0.64 49.36
N ILE A 274 0.43 0.22 49.79
CA ILE A 274 1.21 0.97 50.78
C ILE A 274 2.68 1.04 50.37
N GLY A 275 3.17 2.27 50.23
CA GLY A 275 4.59 2.54 50.02
C GLY A 275 5.18 2.02 48.70
N GLY A 276 6.47 2.25 48.52
CA GLY A 276 7.17 1.93 47.26
C GLY A 276 6.86 2.91 46.12
N ASP A 277 7.69 2.89 45.08
CA ASP A 277 7.62 3.85 43.96
C ASP A 277 6.33 3.72 43.12
N TYR A 278 5.63 2.58 43.24
CA TYR A 278 4.38 2.26 42.55
C TYR A 278 3.16 2.11 43.49
N ASN A 279 3.28 2.59 44.74
CA ASN A 279 2.27 2.41 45.78
C ASN A 279 1.83 0.93 45.95
N TRP A 280 2.78 -0.02 45.81
CA TRP A 280 2.53 -1.45 45.81
C TRP A 280 3.67 -2.21 46.50
N ASN A 281 3.32 -3.17 47.35
CA ASN A 281 4.25 -4.04 48.06
C ASN A 281 3.66 -5.46 48.13
N ILE A 282 4.42 -6.45 47.68
CA ILE A 282 3.99 -7.85 47.62
C ILE A 282 3.64 -8.45 49.01
N SER A 283 4.21 -7.90 50.07
CA SER A 283 3.97 -8.35 51.45
C SER A 283 2.74 -7.73 52.11
N ASP A 284 2.20 -6.64 51.54
CA ASP A 284 1.15 -5.80 52.14
C ASP A 284 0.04 -5.51 51.11
N MET A 285 -0.90 -6.44 50.97
CA MET A 285 -1.97 -6.37 49.98
C MET A 285 -3.15 -5.48 50.45
N CYS A 286 -3.97 -5.05 49.50
CA CYS A 286 -5.23 -4.36 49.79
C CYS A 286 -6.08 -5.10 50.83
N ALA A 287 -6.67 -4.32 51.75
CA ALA A 287 -7.42 -4.76 52.93
C ALA A 287 -6.60 -5.33 54.11
N MET A 288 -5.26 -5.34 54.05
CA MET A 288 -4.42 -5.55 55.23
C MET A 288 -4.35 -4.30 56.13
N PRO A 289 -4.17 -4.45 57.46
CA PRO A 289 -4.12 -3.30 58.38
C PRO A 289 -3.02 -2.30 58.00
N GLY A 290 -3.41 -1.03 57.80
CA GLY A 290 -2.49 0.06 57.43
C GLY A 290 -2.40 0.34 55.93
N VAL A 291 -2.89 -0.56 55.07
CA VAL A 291 -2.96 -0.34 53.61
C VAL A 291 -4.23 0.43 53.27
N VAL A 292 -4.08 1.60 52.65
CA VAL A 292 -5.19 2.50 52.34
C VAL A 292 -5.38 2.63 50.83
N ALA A 293 -6.64 2.74 50.41
CA ALA A 293 -6.98 3.09 49.05
C ALA A 293 -6.75 4.59 48.80
N CYS A 294 -6.40 4.94 47.58
CA CYS A 294 -6.29 6.31 47.12
C CYS A 294 -7.66 7.00 47.23
N LYS A 295 -7.63 8.33 47.39
CA LYS A 295 -8.83 9.14 47.61
C LYS A 295 -9.83 9.08 46.46
N ASP A 296 -9.35 8.86 45.24
CA ASP A 296 -10.17 8.77 44.04
C ASP A 296 -9.72 7.59 43.17
N PRO A 297 -10.31 6.41 43.36
CA PRO A 297 -10.02 5.23 42.55
C PRO A 297 -10.33 5.38 41.06
N SER A 298 -11.13 6.38 40.66
CA SER A 298 -11.47 6.59 39.26
C SER A 298 -10.33 7.22 38.44
N ALA A 299 -9.33 7.78 39.11
CA ALA A 299 -8.17 8.44 38.53
C ALA A 299 -6.91 7.55 38.48
N SER A 300 -7.03 6.25 38.70
CA SER A 300 -5.91 5.28 38.67
C SER A 300 -6.24 4.09 37.78
N ILE A 301 -5.25 3.57 37.04
CA ILE A 301 -5.46 2.37 36.23
C ILE A 301 -5.46 1.09 37.05
N SER A 302 -4.44 0.93 37.89
CA SER A 302 -4.26 -0.25 38.72
C SER A 302 -4.95 -0.05 40.07
N TRP A 303 -5.82 -0.99 40.44
CA TRP A 303 -6.47 -1.02 41.75
C TRP A 303 -5.50 -1.48 42.82
N ASP A 304 -4.90 -2.66 42.68
CA ASP A 304 -4.10 -3.33 43.73
C ASP A 304 -2.72 -3.81 43.22
N GLY A 305 -2.26 -3.25 42.10
CA GLY A 305 -1.02 -3.64 41.43
C GLY A 305 -1.20 -4.77 40.39
N ILE A 306 -2.34 -5.48 40.41
CA ILE A 306 -2.62 -6.60 39.49
C ILE A 306 -3.92 -6.37 38.71
N HIS A 307 -4.96 -5.83 39.35
CA HIS A 307 -6.30 -5.66 38.76
C HIS A 307 -6.59 -4.20 38.37
N TYR A 308 -7.47 -3.98 37.38
CA TYR A 308 -7.89 -2.63 36.97
C TYR A 308 -8.98 -2.04 37.89
N THR A 309 -9.00 -0.72 38.02
CA THR A 309 -10.06 0.01 38.73
C THR A 309 -11.39 -0.03 37.97
N GLU A 310 -12.51 0.20 38.67
CA GLU A 310 -13.84 0.25 38.07
C GLU A 310 -13.95 1.31 36.96
N ALA A 311 -13.30 2.47 37.10
CA ALA A 311 -13.33 3.51 36.08
C ALA A 311 -12.63 3.09 34.79
N ILE A 312 -11.57 2.29 34.87
CA ILE A 312 -10.92 1.70 33.69
C ILE A 312 -11.74 0.56 33.12
N ASN A 313 -12.30 -0.32 33.95
CA ASN A 313 -13.24 -1.33 33.45
C ASN A 313 -14.45 -0.67 32.77
N SER A 314 -14.94 0.46 33.30
CA SER A 314 -16.00 1.29 32.72
C SER A 314 -15.53 2.04 31.48
N TYR A 315 -14.28 2.52 31.41
CA TYR A 315 -13.71 3.18 30.23
C TYR A 315 -13.43 2.17 29.11
N ILE A 316 -12.96 0.97 29.42
CA ILE A 316 -12.83 -0.14 28.47
C ILE A 316 -14.23 -0.54 27.96
N ALA A 317 -15.22 -0.63 28.84
CA ALA A 317 -16.61 -0.88 28.44
C ALA A 317 -17.26 0.30 27.68
N LYS A 318 -16.90 1.55 28.01
CA LYS A 318 -17.39 2.78 27.37
C LYS A 318 -16.64 3.11 26.08
N GLY A 319 -15.40 2.70 25.90
CA GLY A 319 -14.66 2.79 24.64
C GLY A 319 -15.39 1.98 23.57
N SER A 320 -15.80 0.77 23.92
CA SER A 320 -16.68 -0.09 23.11
C SER A 320 -18.08 0.50 22.83
N ILE A 321 -18.53 1.49 23.61
CA ILE A 321 -19.87 2.14 23.48
C ILE A 321 -19.77 3.57 22.89
N MET A 322 -18.66 4.28 23.07
CA MET A 322 -18.37 5.60 22.51
C MET A 322 -18.00 5.51 21.04
N GLU A 323 -17.31 4.45 20.61
CA GLU A 323 -17.18 4.15 19.18
C GLU A 323 -18.57 4.04 18.52
N LEU A 324 -19.55 3.42 19.21
CA LEU A 324 -20.93 3.29 18.73
C LEU A 324 -21.68 4.63 18.68
N LYS A 325 -21.48 5.54 19.65
CA LYS A 325 -22.16 6.86 19.70
C LYS A 325 -21.49 7.92 18.81
N PHE A 326 -20.18 7.83 18.60
CA PHE A 326 -19.43 8.70 17.70
C PHE A 326 -19.79 8.40 16.24
N ILE A 327 -19.98 7.13 15.89
CA ILE A 327 -20.52 6.70 14.58
C ILE A 327 -21.92 7.28 14.33
N ILE A 328 -22.82 7.23 15.32
CA ILE A 328 -24.19 7.75 15.19
C ILE A 328 -24.22 9.29 15.09
N SER A 329 -23.30 9.99 15.78
CA SER A 329 -23.23 11.46 15.76
C SER A 329 -22.58 12.00 14.50
N ILE A 330 -21.58 11.30 13.95
CA ILE A 330 -21.00 11.58 12.63
C ILE A 330 -22.02 11.31 11.53
N ALA A 331 -22.82 10.24 11.63
CA ALA A 331 -23.91 9.97 10.68
C ALA A 331 -24.99 11.08 10.70
N PHE A 332 -25.30 11.66 11.86
CA PHE A 332 -26.28 12.75 11.98
C PHE A 332 -25.75 14.10 11.45
N LEU A 333 -24.44 14.36 11.58
CA LEU A 333 -23.78 15.55 11.03
C LEU A 333 -23.48 15.43 9.52
N PHE A 334 -23.23 14.22 9.00
CA PHE A 334 -23.17 13.94 7.55
C PHE A 334 -24.53 14.16 6.87
N CYS A 335 -25.65 13.89 7.57
CA CYS A 335 -27.00 14.15 7.06
C CYS A 335 -27.37 15.64 6.98
N LEU A 336 -26.68 16.54 7.72
CA LEU A 336 -26.97 17.98 7.71
C LEU A 336 -25.99 18.81 6.86
N SER A 337 -24.91 18.21 6.37
CA SER A 337 -23.90 18.88 5.52
C SER A 337 -23.97 18.51 4.03
N ARG A 338 -24.86 17.58 3.63
CA ARG A 338 -25.21 17.36 2.21
C ARG A 338 -26.36 18.26 1.77
N VAL A 339 -26.16 19.57 1.79
CA VAL A 339 -26.93 20.49 0.96
C VAL A 339 -25.99 21.41 0.18
N SER A 340 -25.86 21.03 -1.10
CA SER A 340 -25.47 21.83 -2.28
C SER A 340 -24.06 21.65 -2.87
N SER A 341 -24.08 20.86 -3.95
CA SER A 341 -23.34 21.02 -5.21
C SER A 341 -21.91 20.48 -5.33
N THR A 342 -21.77 19.16 -5.42
CA THR A 342 -20.76 18.53 -6.28
C THR A 342 -21.41 18.18 -7.63
N SER A 343 -20.75 18.53 -8.73
CA SER A 343 -21.20 18.19 -10.08
C SER A 343 -21.19 16.67 -10.27
N HIS A 344 -22.36 16.01 -10.27
CA HIS A 344 -22.49 14.58 -10.57
C HIS A 344 -22.06 14.29 -12.02
N TYR A 345 -21.00 13.49 -12.20
CA TYR A 345 -20.53 13.08 -13.53
C TYR A 345 -21.58 12.20 -14.25
N PHE A 346 -22.15 11.24 -13.52
CA PHE A 346 -23.28 10.42 -13.97
C PHE A 346 -24.60 10.93 -13.36
N THR A 347 -25.64 11.01 -14.18
CA THR A 347 -26.98 11.43 -13.75
C THR A 347 -27.93 10.26 -13.50
N SER A 348 -27.60 9.08 -14.01
CA SER A 348 -28.39 7.86 -13.84
C SER A 348 -27.54 6.60 -14.00
N MET A 349 -28.04 5.48 -13.47
CA MET A 349 -27.39 4.17 -13.58
C MET A 349 -28.42 3.06 -13.85
N PHE A 350 -28.16 2.20 -14.83
CA PHE A 350 -28.98 1.03 -15.11
C PHE A 350 -28.13 -0.22 -15.01
N SER A 351 -28.71 -1.30 -14.50
CA SER A 351 -28.00 -2.57 -14.34
C SER A 351 -28.80 -3.73 -14.89
N LEU A 352 -28.13 -4.64 -15.58
CA LEU A 352 -28.64 -5.92 -16.06
C LEU A 352 -27.66 -6.97 -15.52
N GLY A 353 -28.12 -8.09 -15.00
CA GLY A 353 -27.22 -9.05 -14.36
C GLY A 353 -27.93 -10.21 -13.70
N ASP A 354 -27.23 -10.83 -12.76
CA ASP A 354 -27.73 -11.98 -12.01
C ASP A 354 -27.89 -11.65 -10.51
N SER A 355 -27.79 -12.68 -9.66
CA SER A 355 -27.95 -12.55 -8.22
C SER A 355 -26.89 -11.69 -7.52
N TYR A 356 -25.69 -11.50 -8.11
CA TYR A 356 -24.65 -10.67 -7.47
C TYR A 356 -25.03 -9.20 -7.38
N ILE A 357 -25.92 -8.73 -8.24
CA ILE A 357 -26.39 -7.35 -8.26
C ILE A 357 -27.92 -7.22 -8.24
N ASP A 358 -28.67 -8.31 -8.04
CA ASP A 358 -30.14 -8.27 -7.94
C ASP A 358 -30.58 -7.52 -6.67
N THR A 359 -31.50 -6.58 -6.85
CA THR A 359 -32.05 -5.72 -5.80
C THR A 359 -33.47 -6.10 -5.36
N GLY A 360 -34.02 -7.20 -5.89
CA GLY A 360 -35.31 -7.77 -5.49
C GLY A 360 -36.16 -8.36 -6.64
N ASN A 361 -35.72 -8.33 -7.90
CA ASN A 361 -36.50 -8.85 -9.02
C ASN A 361 -36.73 -10.36 -8.90
N PHE A 362 -35.74 -11.14 -8.42
CA PHE A 362 -35.92 -12.57 -8.21
C PHE A 362 -37.07 -12.88 -7.25
N VAL A 363 -37.17 -12.15 -6.13
CA VAL A 363 -38.26 -12.35 -5.17
C VAL A 363 -39.62 -12.08 -5.82
N ILE A 364 -39.72 -11.01 -6.62
CA ILE A 364 -40.97 -10.65 -7.32
C ILE A 364 -41.37 -11.74 -8.32
N MET A 365 -40.40 -12.26 -9.10
CA MET A 365 -40.67 -13.27 -10.12
C MET A 365 -40.89 -14.68 -9.56
N ALA A 366 -40.16 -15.07 -8.52
CA ALA A 366 -40.10 -16.44 -8.02
C ALA A 366 -41.20 -16.76 -7.00
N SER A 367 -41.55 -15.82 -6.11
CA SER A 367 -42.52 -16.05 -5.02
C SER A 367 -43.88 -16.59 -5.46
N PRO A 368 -44.45 -16.21 -6.63
CA PRO A 368 -45.71 -16.77 -7.10
C PRO A 368 -45.63 -18.25 -7.52
N VAL A 369 -44.42 -18.78 -7.78
CA VAL A 369 -44.23 -20.11 -8.37
C VAL A 369 -43.43 -21.07 -7.50
N VAL A 370 -42.56 -20.58 -6.63
CA VAL A 370 -41.73 -21.40 -5.72
C VAL A 370 -41.50 -20.70 -4.38
N PRO A 371 -41.26 -21.46 -3.28
CA PRO A 371 -40.82 -20.88 -2.02
C PRO A 371 -39.48 -20.15 -2.16
N VAL A 372 -39.45 -18.88 -1.75
CA VAL A 372 -38.27 -18.04 -1.71
C VAL A 372 -37.75 -17.94 -0.27
N TRP A 373 -36.43 -17.77 -0.12
CA TRP A 373 -35.76 -17.71 1.18
C TRP A 373 -34.94 -16.44 1.39
N ASN A 374 -34.53 -15.76 0.31
CA ASN A 374 -33.87 -14.45 0.39
C ASN A 374 -34.82 -13.28 0.68
N ASP A 375 -36.12 -13.57 0.86
CA ASP A 375 -37.12 -12.67 1.47
C ASP A 375 -37.27 -12.90 2.99
N LYS A 376 -36.44 -13.76 3.60
CA LYS A 376 -36.43 -14.07 5.05
C LYS A 376 -35.09 -13.72 5.71
N LEU A 377 -35.12 -13.51 7.03
CA LEU A 377 -33.88 -13.27 7.78
C LEU A 377 -33.08 -14.59 7.75
N PRO A 378 -31.74 -14.54 7.62
CA PRO A 378 -30.89 -13.39 7.93
C PRO A 378 -30.46 -12.48 6.76
N TYR A 379 -31.08 -12.57 5.57
CA TYR A 379 -30.73 -11.68 4.47
C TYR A 379 -31.03 -10.20 4.81
N GLY A 380 -30.08 -9.31 4.50
CA GLY A 380 -30.16 -7.88 4.82
C GLY A 380 -29.88 -7.50 6.30
N MET A 381 -29.45 -8.45 7.14
CA MET A 381 -29.20 -8.22 8.57
C MET A 381 -28.13 -7.17 8.92
N THR A 382 -27.11 -6.93 8.09
CA THR A 382 -25.98 -6.05 8.44
C THR A 382 -26.26 -4.58 8.17
N PHE A 383 -26.86 -4.24 7.03
CA PHE A 383 -27.11 -2.85 6.64
C PHE A 383 -28.57 -2.45 6.73
N PHE A 384 -29.48 -3.26 6.16
CA PHE A 384 -30.89 -2.90 6.07
C PHE A 384 -31.64 -3.23 7.37
N GLY A 385 -31.17 -4.20 8.15
CA GLY A 385 -31.84 -4.73 9.33
C GLY A 385 -33.13 -5.51 9.04
N HIS A 386 -33.47 -5.68 7.75
CA HIS A 386 -34.62 -6.42 7.23
C HIS A 386 -34.31 -6.90 5.81
N GLN A 387 -35.17 -7.77 5.29
CA GLN A 387 -34.98 -8.40 3.99
C GLN A 387 -35.39 -7.47 2.86
N THR A 388 -34.53 -7.33 1.86
CA THR A 388 -34.78 -6.49 0.67
C THR A 388 -34.84 -7.30 -0.63
N GLY A 389 -34.62 -8.62 -0.55
CA GLY A 389 -34.50 -9.51 -1.71
C GLY A 389 -33.09 -9.60 -2.31
N ARG A 390 -32.13 -8.80 -1.83
CA ARG A 390 -30.70 -8.95 -2.14
C ARG A 390 -30.15 -10.26 -1.57
N MET A 391 -29.35 -10.98 -2.35
CA MET A 391 -28.76 -12.26 -1.93
C MET A 391 -27.44 -12.06 -1.16
N SER A 392 -27.49 -11.23 -0.12
CA SER A 392 -26.35 -10.94 0.76
C SER A 392 -26.85 -10.67 2.19
N ASP A 393 -25.95 -10.63 3.17
CA ASP A 393 -26.24 -10.15 4.52
C ASP A 393 -26.57 -8.66 4.55
N GLY A 394 -26.25 -7.91 3.49
CA GLY A 394 -26.58 -6.48 3.39
C GLY A 394 -26.61 -5.97 1.95
N ARG A 395 -25.81 -4.94 1.68
CA ARG A 395 -25.68 -4.32 0.36
C ARG A 395 -24.93 -5.22 -0.63
N VAL A 396 -25.34 -5.13 -1.89
CA VAL A 396 -24.66 -5.76 -3.04
C VAL A 396 -23.80 -4.73 -3.78
N ILE A 397 -22.94 -5.17 -4.70
CA ILE A 397 -21.91 -4.33 -5.36
C ILE A 397 -22.50 -3.07 -5.98
N ILE A 398 -23.66 -3.19 -6.63
CA ILE A 398 -24.35 -2.07 -7.29
C ILE A 398 -24.78 -0.97 -6.30
N ASP A 399 -25.05 -1.29 -5.05
CA ASP A 399 -25.46 -0.31 -4.03
C ASP A 399 -24.28 0.60 -3.66
N PHE A 400 -23.09 0.02 -3.51
CA PHE A 400 -21.87 0.78 -3.23
C PHE A 400 -21.46 1.67 -4.42
N ILE A 401 -21.63 1.17 -5.65
CA ILE A 401 -21.39 1.98 -6.85
C ILE A 401 -22.37 3.16 -6.93
N ALA A 402 -23.64 2.94 -6.58
CA ALA A 402 -24.63 4.03 -6.52
C ALA A 402 -24.22 5.10 -5.49
N GLU A 403 -23.83 4.68 -4.29
CA GLU A 403 -23.36 5.57 -3.22
C GLU A 403 -22.17 6.44 -3.65
N GLU A 404 -21.18 5.83 -4.31
CA GLU A 404 -19.95 6.51 -4.75
C GLU A 404 -20.26 7.64 -5.75
N PHE A 405 -21.20 7.42 -6.67
CA PHE A 405 -21.62 8.43 -7.64
C PHE A 405 -22.73 9.37 -7.12
N GLY A 406 -23.15 9.19 -5.86
CA GLY A 406 -24.24 9.96 -5.25
C GLY A 406 -25.60 9.72 -5.90
N LEU A 407 -25.80 8.53 -6.49
CA LEU A 407 -27.07 8.07 -7.06
C LEU A 407 -27.89 7.33 -5.98
N PRO A 408 -29.23 7.30 -6.09
CA PRO A 408 -30.05 6.48 -5.21
C PRO A 408 -29.80 4.98 -5.46
N PHE A 409 -30.04 4.15 -4.44
CA PHE A 409 -30.09 2.71 -4.65
C PHE A 409 -31.11 2.35 -5.72
N LEU A 410 -30.70 1.50 -6.65
CA LEU A 410 -31.55 1.14 -7.77
C LEU A 410 -32.72 0.30 -7.30
N PRO A 411 -33.97 0.69 -7.59
CA PRO A 411 -35.11 -0.18 -7.37
C PRO A 411 -35.11 -1.33 -8.38
N ALA A 412 -35.69 -2.46 -7.97
CA ALA A 412 -35.98 -3.57 -8.87
C ALA A 412 -36.93 -3.11 -9.99
N SER A 413 -36.61 -3.40 -11.24
CA SER A 413 -37.37 -3.00 -12.43
C SER A 413 -38.81 -3.53 -12.44
N LEU A 414 -39.05 -4.68 -11.80
CA LEU A 414 -40.37 -5.29 -11.68
C LEU A 414 -41.17 -4.80 -10.46
N ALA A 415 -40.56 -3.94 -9.62
CA ALA A 415 -41.29 -3.29 -8.54
C ALA A 415 -42.13 -2.12 -9.09
N ASN A 416 -43.26 -1.84 -8.46
CA ASN A 416 -44.12 -0.71 -8.82
C ASN A 416 -43.49 0.61 -8.31
N SER A 417 -42.40 1.05 -8.95
CA SER A 417 -41.68 2.29 -8.62
C SER A 417 -42.15 3.44 -9.51
N SER A 418 -42.48 4.58 -8.91
CA SER A 418 -42.83 5.81 -9.62
C SER A 418 -41.63 6.61 -10.13
N SER A 419 -40.40 6.21 -9.79
CA SER A 419 -39.17 6.91 -10.15
C SER A 419 -38.19 5.96 -10.85
N VAL A 420 -38.04 6.13 -12.17
CA VAL A 420 -37.11 5.36 -13.03
C VAL A 420 -36.05 6.23 -13.71
N SER A 421 -36.18 7.56 -13.59
CA SER A 421 -35.35 8.54 -14.31
C SER A 421 -33.89 8.55 -13.84
N GLN A 422 -33.63 8.21 -12.57
CA GLN A 422 -32.29 8.12 -12.01
C GLN A 422 -31.69 6.71 -12.11
N GLY A 423 -32.43 5.73 -12.64
CA GLY A 423 -31.96 4.37 -12.80
C GLY A 423 -32.90 3.29 -12.27
N VAL A 424 -32.81 2.10 -12.85
CA VAL A 424 -33.44 0.86 -12.33
C VAL A 424 -32.50 -0.33 -12.51
N ASN A 425 -32.72 -1.38 -11.71
CA ASN A 425 -31.99 -2.63 -11.78
C ASN A 425 -32.88 -3.72 -12.40
N PHE A 426 -32.45 -4.25 -13.55
CA PHE A 426 -33.07 -5.34 -14.29
C PHE A 426 -32.50 -6.72 -13.93
N ALA A 427 -31.47 -6.77 -13.10
CA ALA A 427 -30.80 -8.01 -12.73
C ALA A 427 -31.74 -8.95 -11.97
N VAL A 428 -31.62 -10.25 -12.22
CA VAL A 428 -32.47 -11.28 -11.59
C VAL A 428 -31.62 -12.45 -11.15
N GLY A 429 -31.79 -12.88 -9.90
CA GLY A 429 -31.16 -14.09 -9.37
C GLY A 429 -31.31 -15.30 -10.29
N GLY A 430 -30.19 -15.98 -10.55
CA GLY A 430 -30.12 -17.15 -11.43
C GLY A 430 -30.14 -16.86 -12.92
N ALA A 431 -30.10 -15.60 -13.36
CA ALA A 431 -30.12 -15.25 -14.78
C ALA A 431 -28.88 -15.75 -15.55
N PRO A 432 -29.05 -16.51 -16.64
CA PRO A 432 -27.98 -16.82 -17.57
C PRO A 432 -27.77 -15.71 -18.62
N ALA A 433 -26.58 -15.68 -19.21
CA ALA A 433 -26.31 -14.87 -20.40
C ALA A 433 -27.09 -15.40 -21.62
N THR A 434 -27.17 -16.74 -21.71
CA THR A 434 -27.85 -17.47 -22.78
C THR A 434 -29.32 -17.71 -22.44
N GLY A 435 -30.14 -18.10 -23.42
CA GLY A 435 -31.54 -18.43 -23.17
C GLY A 435 -31.71 -19.72 -22.37
N VAL A 436 -32.74 -19.79 -21.51
CA VAL A 436 -32.98 -20.94 -20.62
C VAL A 436 -33.29 -22.24 -21.36
N ASP A 437 -33.81 -22.15 -22.58
CA ASP A 437 -34.16 -23.27 -23.46
C ASP A 437 -33.05 -24.31 -23.60
N TYR A 438 -31.78 -23.89 -23.64
CA TYR A 438 -30.67 -24.82 -23.77
C TYR A 438 -30.58 -25.75 -22.56
N PHE A 439 -30.72 -25.22 -21.35
CA PHE A 439 -30.62 -25.99 -20.11
C PHE A 439 -31.82 -26.93 -19.94
N GLU A 440 -33.01 -26.48 -20.33
CA GLU A 440 -34.24 -27.28 -20.25
C GLU A 440 -34.28 -28.40 -21.30
N ARG A 441 -34.02 -28.09 -22.58
CA ARG A 441 -34.09 -29.08 -23.68
C ARG A 441 -33.04 -30.18 -23.55
N ASN A 442 -31.89 -29.87 -22.94
CA ASN A 442 -30.81 -30.83 -22.71
C ASN A 442 -30.89 -31.50 -21.33
N ASN A 443 -31.97 -31.30 -20.56
CA ASN A 443 -32.15 -31.84 -19.21
C ASN A 443 -30.95 -31.57 -18.29
N ILE A 444 -30.33 -30.39 -18.41
CA ILE A 444 -29.23 -29.96 -17.54
C ILE A 444 -29.76 -29.64 -16.14
N VAL A 445 -30.95 -29.04 -16.08
CA VAL A 445 -31.65 -28.74 -14.82
C VAL A 445 -32.90 -29.63 -14.68
N PRO A 446 -33.20 -30.17 -13.49
CA PRO A 446 -34.35 -31.04 -13.28
C PRO A 446 -35.67 -30.27 -13.06
N PHE A 447 -35.64 -28.94 -13.16
CA PHE A 447 -36.78 -28.04 -12.93
C PHE A 447 -36.83 -26.96 -14.01
N LYS A 448 -38.01 -26.35 -14.17
CA LYS A 448 -38.22 -25.24 -15.09
C LYS A 448 -37.52 -23.98 -14.57
N LEU A 449 -36.78 -23.30 -15.42
CA LEU A 449 -36.09 -22.06 -15.08
C LEU A 449 -37.01 -20.85 -15.27
N LEU A 450 -36.75 -19.78 -14.51
CA LEU A 450 -37.38 -18.49 -14.76
C LEU A 450 -36.83 -17.91 -16.06
N ASN A 451 -37.70 -17.36 -16.90
CA ASN A 451 -37.26 -16.72 -18.13
C ASN A 451 -36.76 -15.30 -17.83
N ASN A 452 -35.48 -15.17 -17.48
CA ASN A 452 -34.86 -13.95 -16.98
C ASN A 452 -33.45 -13.69 -17.58
N SER A 453 -33.14 -14.33 -18.71
CA SER A 453 -31.83 -14.20 -19.38
C SER A 453 -31.48 -12.76 -19.76
N LEU A 454 -30.22 -12.51 -20.13
CA LEU A 454 -29.76 -11.19 -20.63
C LEU A 454 -30.68 -10.62 -21.72
N ASP A 455 -31.11 -11.45 -22.69
CA ASP A 455 -32.01 -11.01 -23.77
C ASP A 455 -33.39 -10.54 -23.25
N VAL A 456 -33.88 -11.15 -22.16
CA VAL A 456 -35.15 -10.77 -21.53
C VAL A 456 -34.99 -9.45 -20.76
N GLN A 457 -33.91 -9.32 -19.99
CA GLN A 457 -33.62 -8.09 -19.25
C GLN A 457 -33.42 -6.89 -20.18
N LEU A 458 -32.78 -7.10 -21.34
CA LEU A 458 -32.69 -6.10 -22.41
C LEU A 458 -34.06 -5.73 -22.97
N GLY A 459 -34.98 -6.69 -23.09
CA GLY A 459 -36.37 -6.43 -23.47
C GLY A 459 -37.10 -5.52 -22.47
N TRP A 460 -36.97 -5.79 -21.17
CA TRP A 460 -37.54 -4.91 -20.13
C TRP A 460 -36.95 -3.50 -20.15
N PHE A 461 -35.64 -3.39 -20.40
CA PHE A 461 -35.00 -2.09 -20.58
C PHE A 461 -35.57 -1.33 -21.77
N GLU A 462 -35.79 -2.00 -22.91
CA GLU A 462 -36.39 -1.41 -24.10
C GLU A 462 -37.84 -0.96 -23.89
N GLU A 463 -38.62 -1.73 -23.13
CA GLU A 463 -39.99 -1.38 -22.75
C GLU A 463 -40.03 -0.14 -21.85
N LEU A 464 -39.08 0.00 -20.92
CA LEU A 464 -38.99 1.18 -20.03
C LEU A 464 -38.31 2.39 -20.67
N LYS A 465 -37.54 2.21 -21.75
CA LYS A 465 -36.77 3.28 -22.40
C LYS A 465 -37.59 4.54 -22.74
N PRO A 466 -38.82 4.47 -23.29
CA PRO A 466 -39.62 5.67 -23.57
C PRO A 466 -39.96 6.49 -22.33
N LEU A 467 -40.20 5.81 -21.20
CA LEU A 467 -40.45 6.44 -19.89
C LEU A 467 -39.18 7.06 -19.30
N ILE A 468 -38.02 6.41 -19.52
CA ILE A 468 -36.72 6.89 -19.05
C ILE A 468 -36.29 8.17 -19.79
N CYS A 469 -36.46 8.22 -21.11
CA CYS A 469 -36.00 9.34 -21.94
C CYS A 469 -37.01 10.51 -22.08
N ASN A 470 -38.16 10.46 -21.40
CA ASN A 470 -39.24 11.46 -21.40
C ASN A 470 -39.57 12.08 -22.78
N THR A 471 -39.93 11.25 -23.75
CA THR A 471 -40.27 11.70 -25.12
C THR A 471 -41.78 11.89 -25.25
N THR A 472 -42.25 13.13 -25.11
CA THR A 472 -43.62 13.53 -25.48
C THR A 472 -43.72 14.25 -26.83
N THR A 473 -42.65 14.34 -27.62
CA THR A 473 -42.71 15.00 -28.94
C THR A 473 -41.87 14.29 -30.00
N GLU A 474 -42.45 14.20 -31.20
CA GLU A 474 -41.93 13.60 -32.43
C GLU A 474 -40.75 14.40 -33.06
N GLU A 475 -39.78 14.86 -32.27
CA GLU A 475 -38.54 15.42 -32.83
C GLU A 475 -37.39 14.39 -32.73
N SER A 476 -37.10 13.81 -33.88
CA SER A 476 -36.14 12.72 -34.13
C SER A 476 -34.65 13.09 -33.91
N THR A 477 -34.35 14.08 -33.07
CA THR A 477 -32.98 14.49 -32.71
C THR A 477 -32.67 14.31 -31.21
N GLY A 478 -33.64 13.93 -30.37
CA GLY A 478 -33.49 13.87 -28.91
C GLY A 478 -32.88 12.58 -28.33
N PHE A 479 -32.79 11.48 -29.10
CA PHE A 479 -32.29 10.19 -28.57
C PHE A 479 -30.77 10.12 -28.42
N GLU A 480 -30.00 10.87 -29.22
CA GLU A 480 -28.54 10.76 -29.26
C GLU A 480 -27.84 11.19 -27.97
N ASN A 481 -28.57 11.79 -27.02
CA ASN A 481 -28.01 12.25 -25.75
C ASN A 481 -28.73 11.73 -24.48
N CYS A 482 -29.72 10.84 -24.60
CA CYS A 482 -30.49 10.35 -23.44
C CYS A 482 -29.60 9.62 -22.41
N PHE A 483 -28.61 8.88 -22.90
CA PHE A 483 -27.72 8.05 -22.08
C PHE A 483 -26.27 8.55 -22.02
N GLY A 484 -26.03 9.79 -22.45
CA GLY A 484 -24.68 10.38 -22.53
C GLY A 484 -23.98 10.53 -21.18
N LYS A 485 -24.75 10.59 -20.08
CA LYS A 485 -24.27 10.62 -18.69
C LYS A 485 -24.81 9.47 -17.84
N THR A 486 -25.08 8.34 -18.48
CA THR A 486 -25.63 7.16 -17.83
C THR A 486 -24.60 6.05 -17.74
N LEU A 487 -24.49 5.45 -16.55
CA LEU A 487 -23.65 4.27 -16.33
C LEU A 487 -24.49 3.00 -16.52
N PHE A 488 -24.10 2.14 -17.46
CA PHE A 488 -24.68 0.81 -17.62
C PHE A 488 -23.78 -0.24 -17.00
N ILE A 489 -24.32 -1.08 -16.12
CA ILE A 489 -23.64 -2.26 -15.60
C ILE A 489 -24.29 -3.51 -16.21
N VAL A 490 -23.52 -4.24 -17.01
CA VAL A 490 -23.91 -5.54 -17.55
C VAL A 490 -23.18 -6.57 -16.71
N GLY A 491 -23.79 -6.96 -15.59
CA GLY A 491 -23.26 -7.77 -14.49
C GLY A 491 -22.69 -9.14 -14.89
N GLU A 492 -22.51 -10.01 -13.91
CA GLU A 492 -21.66 -11.20 -13.95
C GLU A 492 -22.22 -12.39 -14.75
N PHE A 493 -22.81 -12.10 -15.91
CA PHE A 493 -23.32 -13.07 -16.85
C PHE A 493 -22.27 -14.15 -17.20
N GLY A 494 -22.73 -15.39 -17.27
CA GLY A 494 -21.88 -16.57 -17.43
C GLY A 494 -21.79 -17.42 -16.17
N VAL A 495 -21.90 -16.83 -14.96
CA VAL A 495 -21.81 -17.60 -13.72
C VAL A 495 -22.89 -18.67 -13.67
N ASN A 496 -24.14 -18.31 -13.94
CA ASN A 496 -25.26 -19.26 -13.93
C ASN A 496 -25.18 -20.25 -15.11
N ASP A 497 -24.76 -19.79 -16.29
CA ASP A 497 -24.58 -20.65 -17.46
C ASP A 497 -23.67 -21.86 -17.16
N TYR A 498 -22.56 -21.60 -16.46
CA TYR A 498 -21.63 -22.66 -16.07
C TYR A 498 -22.08 -23.41 -14.81
N ASN A 499 -22.63 -22.71 -13.81
CA ASN A 499 -23.07 -23.34 -12.57
C ASN A 499 -24.16 -24.39 -12.80
N PHE A 500 -25.12 -24.14 -13.69
CA PHE A 500 -26.11 -25.16 -14.04
C PHE A 500 -25.45 -26.43 -14.60
N MET A 501 -24.45 -26.29 -15.46
CA MET A 501 -23.72 -27.45 -16.00
C MET A 501 -22.87 -28.14 -14.93
N TRP A 502 -22.21 -27.38 -14.06
CA TRP A 502 -21.42 -27.94 -12.95
C TRP A 502 -22.29 -28.70 -11.96
N MET A 503 -23.44 -28.15 -11.58
CA MET A 503 -24.39 -28.80 -10.68
C MET A 503 -25.01 -30.06 -11.30
N ALA A 504 -25.12 -30.11 -12.63
CA ALA A 504 -25.52 -31.31 -13.38
C ALA A 504 -24.40 -32.35 -13.52
N GLY A 505 -23.22 -32.11 -12.94
CA GLY A 505 -22.08 -33.04 -12.98
C GLY A 505 -21.36 -33.12 -14.32
N LYS A 506 -21.53 -32.11 -15.19
CA LYS A 506 -20.89 -32.11 -16.52
C LYS A 506 -19.36 -32.08 -16.43
N PRO A 507 -18.65 -32.76 -17.35
CA PRO A 507 -17.20 -32.75 -17.38
C PRO A 507 -16.68 -31.38 -17.85
N LYS A 508 -15.45 -31.03 -17.43
CA LYS A 508 -14.82 -29.74 -17.75
C LYS A 508 -14.89 -29.39 -19.24
N GLN A 509 -14.56 -30.33 -20.10
CA GLN A 509 -14.53 -30.14 -21.56
C GLN A 509 -15.89 -29.69 -22.13
N GLU A 510 -16.99 -30.21 -21.59
CA GLU A 510 -18.34 -29.84 -22.01
C GLU A 510 -18.68 -28.42 -21.57
N VAL A 511 -18.37 -28.05 -20.32
CA VAL A 511 -18.60 -26.69 -19.80
C VAL A 511 -17.72 -25.67 -20.54
N GLU A 512 -16.45 -25.99 -20.74
CA GLU A 512 -15.47 -25.16 -21.45
C GLU A 512 -15.92 -24.88 -22.89
N SER A 513 -16.53 -25.87 -23.57
CA SER A 513 -17.04 -25.71 -24.93
C SER A 513 -18.18 -24.68 -25.07
N TYR A 514 -18.86 -24.36 -23.96
CA TYR A 514 -19.96 -23.40 -23.94
C TYR A 514 -19.49 -21.94 -23.79
N VAL A 515 -18.25 -21.72 -23.31
CA VAL A 515 -17.68 -20.39 -23.05
C VAL A 515 -17.78 -19.43 -24.25
N PRO A 516 -17.45 -19.83 -25.49
CA PRO A 516 -17.54 -18.92 -26.64
C PRO A 516 -18.97 -18.42 -26.90
N GLN A 517 -19.98 -19.25 -26.65
CA GLN A 517 -21.38 -18.88 -26.86
C GLN A 517 -21.86 -17.87 -25.81
N VAL A 518 -21.47 -18.09 -24.54
CA VAL A 518 -21.76 -17.17 -23.42
C VAL A 518 -21.12 -15.81 -23.66
N VAL A 519 -19.82 -15.76 -23.98
CA VAL A 519 -19.10 -14.50 -24.26
C VAL A 519 -19.71 -13.77 -25.47
N LYS A 520 -20.10 -14.51 -26.51
CA LYS A 520 -20.80 -13.94 -27.66
C LYS A 520 -22.14 -13.29 -27.26
N LYS A 521 -22.92 -13.92 -26.38
CA LYS A 521 -24.19 -13.35 -25.91
C LYS A 521 -23.99 -12.07 -25.11
N ILE A 522 -23.02 -12.05 -24.19
CA ILE A 522 -22.68 -10.85 -23.41
C ILE A 522 -22.29 -9.69 -24.33
N THR A 523 -21.40 -9.95 -25.29
CA THR A 523 -20.94 -8.92 -26.24
C THR A 523 -22.06 -8.42 -27.16
N MET A 524 -22.97 -9.28 -27.61
CA MET A 524 -24.18 -8.85 -28.32
C MET A 524 -25.09 -7.95 -27.47
N GLY A 525 -25.23 -8.25 -26.18
CA GLY A 525 -26.01 -7.40 -25.26
C GLY A 525 -25.38 -6.02 -25.05
N VAL A 526 -24.06 -5.97 -24.84
CA VAL A 526 -23.29 -4.72 -24.75
C VAL A 526 -23.43 -3.90 -26.04
N GLU A 527 -23.26 -4.54 -27.19
CA GLU A 527 -23.43 -3.91 -28.50
C GLU A 527 -24.85 -3.36 -28.70
N ARG A 528 -25.88 -4.09 -28.26
CA ARG A 528 -27.28 -3.64 -28.31
C ARG A 528 -27.52 -2.39 -27.46
N LEU A 529 -26.93 -2.30 -26.26
CA LEU A 529 -27.00 -1.10 -25.42
C LEU A 529 -26.29 0.10 -26.08
N ILE A 530 -25.10 -0.11 -26.65
CA ILE A 530 -24.35 0.94 -27.36
C ILE A 530 -25.15 1.47 -28.56
N ASN A 531 -25.72 0.58 -29.36
CA ASN A 531 -26.60 0.94 -30.48
C ASN A 531 -27.86 1.70 -30.05
N GLN A 532 -28.19 1.66 -28.75
CA GLN A 532 -29.32 2.38 -28.16
C GLN A 532 -28.92 3.70 -27.49
N GLY A 533 -27.64 4.09 -27.56
CA GLY A 533 -27.12 5.36 -27.05
C GLY A 533 -26.26 5.23 -25.79
N ALA A 534 -26.02 4.02 -25.27
CA ALA A 534 -25.18 3.85 -24.09
C ALA A 534 -23.72 4.25 -24.38
N VAL A 535 -23.22 5.22 -23.62
CA VAL A 535 -21.82 5.68 -23.74
C VAL A 535 -20.92 4.94 -22.75
N TYR A 536 -21.33 4.78 -21.48
CA TYR A 536 -20.50 4.16 -20.45
C TYR A 536 -21.05 2.80 -20.08
N VAL A 537 -20.31 1.73 -20.40
CA VAL A 537 -20.75 0.35 -20.17
C VAL A 537 -19.67 -0.41 -19.40
N VAL A 538 -20.02 -0.84 -18.19
CA VAL A 538 -19.19 -1.66 -17.31
C VAL A 538 -19.62 -3.12 -17.45
N VAL A 539 -18.66 -4.00 -17.67
CA VAL A 539 -18.86 -5.45 -17.81
C VAL A 539 -17.88 -6.16 -16.87
N PRO A 540 -18.33 -6.77 -15.76
CA PRO A 540 -17.46 -7.55 -14.90
C PRO A 540 -17.19 -8.92 -15.52
N GLY A 541 -16.00 -9.46 -15.26
CA GLY A 541 -15.71 -10.88 -15.47
C GLY A 541 -16.40 -11.76 -14.43
N ASN A 542 -16.27 -13.07 -14.59
CA ASN A 542 -16.76 -14.06 -13.62
C ASN A 542 -15.80 -14.15 -12.41
N PRO A 543 -16.32 -14.29 -11.18
CA PRO A 543 -15.53 -14.49 -9.96
C PRO A 543 -14.94 -15.91 -9.89
N PRO A 544 -14.02 -16.23 -8.95
CA PRO A 544 -13.43 -17.58 -8.84
C PRO A 544 -14.44 -18.61 -8.29
N THR A 545 -15.38 -19.03 -9.13
CA THR A 545 -16.50 -19.92 -8.77
C THR A 545 -16.04 -21.28 -8.25
N GLY A 546 -14.83 -21.73 -8.57
CA GLY A 546 -14.24 -22.95 -8.02
C GLY A 546 -13.94 -22.85 -6.52
N CYS A 547 -14.02 -21.65 -5.94
CA CYS A 547 -13.88 -21.40 -4.51
C CYS A 547 -15.24 -21.28 -3.78
N ALA A 548 -16.37 -21.34 -4.50
CA ALA A 548 -17.69 -21.19 -3.88
C ALA A 548 -18.05 -22.45 -3.06
N PRO A 549 -18.49 -22.30 -1.78
CA PRO A 549 -18.84 -23.44 -0.92
C PRO A 549 -19.83 -24.44 -1.55
N ALA A 550 -20.81 -23.94 -2.30
CA ALA A 550 -21.79 -24.79 -3.00
C ALA A 550 -21.13 -25.67 -4.06
N ILE A 551 -20.26 -25.10 -4.89
CA ILE A 551 -19.54 -25.82 -5.94
C ILE A 551 -18.51 -26.78 -5.34
N LEU A 552 -17.78 -26.34 -4.32
CA LEU A 552 -16.85 -27.18 -3.57
C LEU A 552 -17.53 -28.40 -2.93
N THR A 553 -18.78 -28.25 -2.48
CA THR A 553 -19.57 -29.35 -1.92
C THR A 553 -20.09 -30.30 -2.99
N VAL A 554 -20.69 -29.78 -4.06
CA VAL A 554 -21.31 -30.60 -5.13
C VAL A 554 -20.25 -31.30 -6.00
N ARG A 555 -19.07 -30.71 -6.15
CA ARG A 555 -17.96 -31.20 -6.99
C ARG A 555 -16.76 -31.64 -6.15
N MET A 556 -17.01 -32.03 -4.90
CA MET A 556 -15.98 -32.54 -4.01
C MET A 556 -15.27 -33.74 -4.64
N SER A 557 -13.94 -33.69 -4.67
CA SER A 557 -13.07 -34.75 -5.18
C SER A 557 -12.21 -35.30 -4.05
N PRO A 558 -12.02 -36.63 -3.95
CA PRO A 558 -11.05 -37.20 -3.02
C PRO A 558 -9.60 -36.97 -3.48
N ASN A 559 -9.38 -36.54 -4.73
CA ASN A 559 -8.05 -36.31 -5.28
C ASN A 559 -7.58 -34.88 -4.98
N THR A 560 -6.54 -34.76 -4.15
CA THR A 560 -5.99 -33.46 -3.72
C THR A 560 -5.43 -32.64 -4.88
N THR A 561 -5.04 -33.28 -6.00
CA THR A 561 -4.52 -32.55 -7.17
C THR A 561 -5.58 -31.76 -7.93
N ASP A 562 -6.87 -32.06 -7.70
CA ASP A 562 -7.99 -31.35 -8.33
C ASP A 562 -8.20 -29.95 -7.72
N TYR A 563 -7.56 -29.69 -6.58
CA TYR A 563 -7.59 -28.42 -5.85
C TYR A 563 -6.28 -27.65 -6.03
N ASP A 564 -6.36 -26.33 -6.11
CA ASP A 564 -5.20 -25.46 -6.06
C ASP A 564 -4.70 -25.26 -4.61
N ASN A 565 -3.63 -24.48 -4.45
CA ASN A 565 -3.02 -24.23 -3.14
C ASN A 565 -3.93 -23.42 -2.19
N LEU A 566 -5.01 -22.82 -2.69
CA LEU A 566 -6.02 -22.12 -1.90
C LEU A 566 -7.17 -23.05 -1.50
N GLY A 567 -7.20 -24.29 -1.98
CA GLY A 567 -8.29 -25.23 -1.75
C GLY A 567 -9.47 -25.07 -2.72
N CYS A 568 -9.30 -24.33 -3.81
CA CYS A 568 -10.33 -24.15 -4.83
C CYS A 568 -10.21 -25.17 -5.96
N LEU A 569 -11.32 -25.53 -6.61
CA LEU A 569 -11.34 -26.49 -7.72
C LEU A 569 -10.68 -25.92 -8.99
N ARG A 570 -9.57 -26.53 -9.43
CA ARG A 570 -8.80 -26.07 -10.59
C ARG A 570 -9.62 -26.05 -11.86
N ALA A 571 -10.31 -27.14 -12.17
CA ALA A 571 -11.07 -27.28 -13.41
C ALA A 571 -12.17 -26.21 -13.56
N VAL A 572 -12.83 -25.85 -12.46
CA VAL A 572 -13.86 -24.79 -12.45
C VAL A 572 -13.22 -23.43 -12.66
N ASN A 573 -12.18 -23.10 -11.90
CA ASN A 573 -11.47 -21.82 -12.02
C ASN A 573 -10.75 -21.67 -13.37
N GLU A 574 -10.33 -22.74 -14.04
CA GLU A 574 -9.78 -22.71 -15.40
C GLU A 574 -10.82 -22.27 -16.43
N VAL A 575 -12.06 -22.78 -16.34
CA VAL A 575 -13.16 -22.35 -17.24
C VAL A 575 -13.51 -20.88 -17.00
N VAL A 576 -13.56 -20.45 -15.74
CA VAL A 576 -13.76 -19.03 -15.38
C VAL A 576 -12.64 -18.15 -15.96
N LYS A 577 -11.39 -18.55 -15.80
CA LYS A 577 -10.24 -17.82 -16.38
C LYS A 577 -10.34 -17.75 -17.90
N LEU A 578 -10.73 -18.83 -18.57
CA LEU A 578 -10.96 -18.84 -20.01
C LEU A 578 -12.06 -17.86 -20.40
N HIS A 579 -13.21 -17.87 -19.71
CA HIS A 579 -14.28 -16.88 -19.93
C HIS A 579 -13.73 -15.46 -19.81
N ASN A 580 -13.00 -15.13 -18.74
CA ASN A 580 -12.50 -13.78 -18.50
C ASN A 580 -11.50 -13.34 -19.58
N VAL A 581 -10.64 -14.24 -20.06
CA VAL A 581 -9.71 -13.98 -21.18
C VAL A 581 -10.48 -13.73 -22.48
N MET A 582 -11.43 -14.59 -22.82
CA MET A 582 -12.23 -14.45 -24.04
C MET A 582 -13.11 -13.20 -24.01
N LEU A 583 -13.72 -12.88 -22.86
CA LEU A 583 -14.52 -11.67 -22.66
C LEU A 583 -13.66 -10.41 -22.84
N ARG A 584 -12.46 -10.37 -22.25
CA ARG A 584 -11.52 -9.26 -22.43
C ARG A 584 -11.18 -9.02 -23.90
N ALA A 585 -10.84 -10.08 -24.63
CA ALA A 585 -10.56 -9.99 -26.06
C ALA A 585 -11.77 -9.50 -26.86
N ALA A 586 -12.96 -10.04 -26.58
CA ALA A 586 -14.19 -9.69 -27.30
C ALA A 586 -14.64 -8.24 -27.03
N LEU A 587 -14.53 -7.75 -25.79
CA LEU A 587 -14.77 -6.34 -25.46
C LEU A 587 -13.71 -5.42 -26.08
N GLY A 588 -12.46 -5.86 -26.20
CA GLY A 588 -11.41 -5.15 -26.96
C GLY A 588 -11.81 -4.92 -28.42
N ASN A 589 -12.36 -5.93 -29.08
CA ASN A 589 -12.90 -5.78 -30.44
C ASN A 589 -14.07 -4.78 -30.51
N LEU A 590 -14.97 -4.79 -29.52
CA LEU A 590 -16.07 -3.83 -29.47
C LEU A 590 -15.57 -2.39 -29.27
N ARG A 591 -14.52 -2.15 -28.47
CA ARG A 591 -13.91 -0.81 -28.31
C ARG A 591 -13.36 -0.28 -29.64
N GLY A 592 -12.74 -1.14 -30.44
CA GLY A 592 -12.28 -0.79 -31.78
C GLY A 592 -13.43 -0.47 -32.74
N LYS A 593 -14.55 -1.20 -32.62
CA LYS A 593 -15.76 -1.00 -33.44
C LYS A 593 -16.55 0.26 -33.05
N TYR A 594 -16.61 0.60 -31.77
CA TYR A 594 -17.40 1.70 -31.21
C TYR A 594 -16.54 2.67 -30.40
N PRO A 595 -15.70 3.49 -31.06
CA PRO A 595 -14.75 4.38 -30.37
C PRO A 595 -15.41 5.48 -29.52
N HIS A 596 -16.69 5.79 -29.77
CA HIS A 596 -17.48 6.72 -28.96
C HIS A 596 -17.91 6.12 -27.61
N ALA A 597 -18.00 4.79 -27.51
CA ALA A 597 -18.38 4.10 -26.27
C ALA A 597 -17.17 3.86 -25.37
N LYS A 598 -17.36 4.06 -24.06
CA LYS A 598 -16.42 3.73 -22.99
C LYS A 598 -16.81 2.39 -22.38
N ILE A 599 -16.31 1.32 -23.00
CA ILE A 599 -16.53 -0.06 -22.55
C ILE A 599 -15.45 -0.43 -21.54
N ILE A 600 -15.83 -0.72 -20.30
CA ILE A 600 -14.93 -1.00 -19.18
C ILE A 600 -15.09 -2.47 -18.80
N LEU A 601 -13.99 -3.22 -18.79
CA LEU A 601 -13.96 -4.56 -18.22
C LEU A 601 -13.52 -4.43 -16.77
N VAL A 602 -14.29 -4.98 -15.84
CA VAL A 602 -13.92 -5.03 -14.42
C VAL A 602 -13.48 -6.45 -14.05
N ASP A 603 -12.33 -6.57 -13.39
CA ASP A 603 -11.84 -7.85 -12.91
C ASP A 603 -12.52 -8.20 -11.58
N PHE A 604 -13.50 -9.11 -11.64
CA PHE A 604 -14.18 -9.63 -10.45
C PHE A 604 -13.47 -10.86 -9.84
N TYR A 605 -12.46 -11.40 -10.54
CA TYR A 605 -11.77 -12.62 -10.15
C TYR A 605 -10.62 -12.34 -9.18
N LYS A 606 -9.72 -11.43 -9.56
CA LYS A 606 -8.49 -11.13 -8.81
C LYS A 606 -8.75 -10.57 -7.40
N PRO A 607 -9.72 -9.65 -7.18
CA PRO A 607 -10.01 -9.14 -5.83
C PRO A 607 -10.36 -10.26 -4.84
N ILE A 608 -11.18 -11.23 -5.26
CA ILE A 608 -11.54 -12.37 -4.41
C ILE A 608 -10.33 -13.26 -4.13
N ILE A 609 -9.52 -13.57 -5.14
CA ILE A 609 -8.29 -14.36 -4.94
C ILE A 609 -7.34 -13.65 -3.95
N ARG A 610 -7.24 -12.32 -4.00
CA ARG A 610 -6.40 -11.54 -3.08
C ARG A 610 -6.86 -11.71 -1.63
N VAL A 611 -8.18 -11.66 -1.38
CA VAL A 611 -8.76 -11.95 -0.07
C VAL A 611 -8.45 -13.38 0.37
N LEU A 612 -8.59 -14.36 -0.52
CA LEU A 612 -8.31 -15.77 -0.19
C LEU A 612 -6.82 -16.02 0.10
N GLN A 613 -5.91 -15.27 -0.53
CA GLN A 613 -4.46 -15.38 -0.31
C GLN A 613 -3.99 -14.72 0.98
N ASN A 614 -4.57 -13.57 1.35
CA ASN A 614 -4.13 -12.76 2.50
C ASN A 614 -5.32 -12.33 3.39
N PRO A 615 -6.10 -13.27 3.92
CA PRO A 615 -7.38 -12.95 4.57
C PRO A 615 -7.19 -12.05 5.79
N SER A 616 -6.28 -12.40 6.71
CA SER A 616 -6.07 -11.65 7.96
C SER A 616 -5.59 -10.22 7.73
N HIS A 617 -4.78 -9.97 6.69
CA HIS A 617 -4.32 -8.63 6.34
C HIS A 617 -5.45 -7.73 5.82
N LEU A 618 -6.49 -8.32 5.25
CA LEU A 618 -7.64 -7.63 4.69
C LEU A 618 -8.87 -7.67 5.62
N GLY A 619 -8.69 -8.09 6.88
CA GLY A 619 -9.76 -8.13 7.88
C GLY A 619 -10.67 -9.35 7.82
N PHE A 620 -10.31 -10.39 7.05
CA PHE A 620 -11.07 -11.63 6.93
C PHE A 620 -10.48 -12.75 7.78
N ALA A 621 -11.33 -13.64 8.29
CA ALA A 621 -10.89 -14.77 9.10
C ALA A 621 -10.20 -15.83 8.23
N ALA A 622 -8.94 -16.15 8.55
CA ALA A 622 -8.19 -17.18 7.83
C ALA A 622 -8.79 -18.59 8.05
N ASP A 623 -9.29 -18.87 9.26
CA ASP A 623 -10.00 -20.12 9.54
C ASP A 623 -11.38 -20.10 8.88
N GLY A 624 -11.69 -21.15 8.11
CA GLY A 624 -12.98 -21.28 7.43
C GLY A 624 -13.18 -20.33 6.25
N ILE A 625 -12.12 -19.78 5.64
CA ILE A 625 -12.23 -18.80 4.53
C ILE A 625 -13.05 -19.29 3.32
N LEU A 626 -13.13 -20.61 3.11
CA LEU A 626 -13.94 -21.27 2.06
C LEU A 626 -15.28 -21.82 2.59
N LYS A 627 -15.74 -21.41 3.77
CA LYS A 627 -17.04 -21.82 4.32
C LYS A 627 -18.09 -20.74 4.10
N ALA A 628 -19.34 -21.13 3.93
CA ALA A 628 -20.46 -20.20 3.95
C ALA A 628 -20.70 -19.69 5.39
N CYS A 629 -20.95 -18.39 5.54
CA CYS A 629 -21.33 -17.81 6.83
C CYS A 629 -22.72 -18.27 7.27
N CYS A 630 -23.71 -18.24 6.38
CA CYS A 630 -25.06 -18.72 6.59
C CYS A 630 -25.26 -20.07 5.90
N GLY A 631 -25.22 -21.12 6.69
CA GLY A 631 -25.30 -22.48 6.18
C GLY A 631 -25.19 -23.51 7.29
N THR A 632 -25.20 -24.78 6.90
CA THR A 632 -25.07 -25.90 7.83
C THR A 632 -24.47 -27.12 7.16
N GLY A 633 -23.70 -27.90 7.91
CA GLY A 633 -23.19 -29.22 7.53
C GLY A 633 -22.04 -29.22 6.51
N GLY A 634 -21.42 -30.39 6.34
CA GLY A 634 -20.33 -30.61 5.39
C GLY A 634 -19.03 -29.86 5.72
N ALA A 635 -18.01 -30.03 4.86
CA ALA A 635 -16.71 -29.39 5.04
C ALA A 635 -16.73 -27.87 4.81
N TYR A 636 -17.66 -27.39 3.97
CA TYR A 636 -17.76 -26.00 3.53
C TYR A 636 -18.95 -25.24 4.14
N ASN A 637 -19.57 -25.81 5.19
CA ASN A 637 -20.77 -25.27 5.86
C ASN A 637 -21.95 -25.03 4.89
N TRP A 638 -22.19 -25.95 3.96
CA TRP A 638 -23.20 -25.81 2.93
C TRP A 638 -23.93 -27.12 2.64
N ASN A 639 -25.24 -27.04 2.47
CA ASN A 639 -26.11 -28.18 2.19
C ASN A 639 -27.30 -27.77 1.31
N ALA A 640 -27.46 -28.41 0.15
CA ALA A 640 -28.53 -28.12 -0.81
C ALA A 640 -29.95 -28.31 -0.24
N SER A 641 -30.11 -29.17 0.78
CA SER A 641 -31.40 -29.46 1.43
C SER A 641 -31.68 -28.57 2.63
N ALA A 642 -30.74 -27.72 3.04
CA ALA A 642 -30.83 -26.84 4.20
C ALA A 642 -30.08 -25.53 3.92
N ILE A 643 -30.63 -24.73 3.01
CA ILE A 643 -30.04 -23.46 2.57
C ILE A 643 -30.31 -22.33 3.56
N CYS A 644 -29.57 -21.23 3.45
CA CYS A 644 -29.70 -20.06 4.32
C CYS A 644 -31.16 -19.59 4.46
N ALA A 645 -31.54 -19.17 5.67
CA ALA A 645 -32.90 -18.79 6.10
C ALA A 645 -33.93 -19.92 6.20
N MET A 646 -33.59 -21.18 5.87
CA MET A 646 -34.44 -22.33 6.23
C MET A 646 -34.42 -22.58 7.76
N PRO A 647 -35.50 -23.14 8.34
CA PRO A 647 -35.53 -23.47 9.76
C PRO A 647 -34.35 -24.34 10.21
N GLY A 648 -33.63 -23.90 11.24
CA GLY A 648 -32.45 -24.59 11.79
C GLY A 648 -31.12 -24.25 11.11
N VAL A 649 -31.12 -23.39 10.09
CA VAL A 649 -29.91 -22.85 9.46
C VAL A 649 -29.59 -21.49 10.06
N VAL A 650 -28.37 -21.32 10.58
CA VAL A 650 -27.95 -20.10 11.27
C VAL A 650 -26.82 -19.40 10.51
N ALA A 651 -26.80 -18.08 10.59
CA ALA A 651 -25.66 -17.27 10.15
C ALA A 651 -24.53 -17.34 11.18
N CYS A 652 -23.30 -17.15 10.70
CA CYS A 652 -22.13 -17.01 11.54
C CYS A 652 -22.20 -15.71 12.37
N ASN A 653 -21.49 -15.68 13.50
CA ASN A 653 -21.54 -14.54 14.42
C ASN A 653 -20.97 -13.23 13.84
N ASN A 654 -20.02 -13.33 12.89
CA ASN A 654 -19.37 -12.17 12.29
C ASN A 654 -19.33 -12.30 10.75
N PRO A 655 -20.41 -11.90 10.05
CA PRO A 655 -20.46 -11.90 8.58
C PRO A 655 -19.37 -11.04 7.93
N SER A 656 -18.96 -9.94 8.56
CA SER A 656 -17.93 -9.03 8.03
C SER A 656 -16.53 -9.66 7.91
N ALA A 657 -16.27 -10.76 8.63
CA ALA A 657 -15.03 -11.52 8.53
C ALA A 657 -15.10 -12.71 7.56
N SER A 658 -16.26 -12.94 6.92
CA SER A 658 -16.51 -14.08 6.03
C SER A 658 -16.53 -13.65 4.56
N VAL A 659 -16.04 -14.53 3.68
CA VAL A 659 -16.06 -14.26 2.22
C VAL A 659 -17.42 -14.58 1.63
N SER A 660 -17.90 -15.80 1.85
CA SER A 660 -19.19 -16.27 1.30
C SER A 660 -20.31 -16.08 2.32
N TRP A 661 -21.43 -15.53 1.85
CA TRP A 661 -22.63 -15.41 2.64
C TRP A 661 -23.36 -16.75 2.73
N ASP A 662 -23.92 -17.26 1.64
CA ASP A 662 -24.82 -18.42 1.63
C ASP A 662 -24.27 -19.65 0.87
N GLY A 663 -22.99 -19.58 0.48
CA GLY A 663 -22.29 -20.60 -0.30
C GLY A 663 -22.23 -20.36 -1.80
N VAL A 664 -22.94 -19.35 -2.31
CA VAL A 664 -22.84 -18.87 -3.70
C VAL A 664 -22.49 -17.39 -3.74
N HIS A 665 -23.15 -16.60 -2.90
CA HIS A 665 -23.04 -15.14 -2.89
C HIS A 665 -22.01 -14.66 -1.87
N TYR A 666 -21.59 -13.41 -2.07
CA TYR A 666 -20.62 -12.73 -1.22
C TYR A 666 -21.30 -11.94 -0.09
N THR A 667 -20.58 -11.80 1.02
CA THR A 667 -21.00 -10.92 2.11
C THR A 667 -20.95 -9.45 1.70
N GLU A 668 -21.66 -8.59 2.42
CA GLU A 668 -21.62 -7.15 2.24
C GLU A 668 -20.18 -6.62 2.30
N ALA A 669 -19.35 -7.15 3.20
CA ALA A 669 -17.95 -6.77 3.35
C ALA A 669 -17.14 -7.02 2.07
N ILE A 670 -17.36 -8.17 1.42
CA ILE A 670 -16.71 -8.49 0.15
C ILE A 670 -17.28 -7.64 -1.00
N ASN A 671 -18.59 -7.43 -1.04
CA ASN A 671 -19.22 -6.56 -2.04
C ASN A 671 -18.68 -5.13 -1.95
N GLN A 672 -18.49 -4.61 -0.74
CA GLN A 672 -17.87 -3.31 -0.50
C GLN A 672 -16.41 -3.28 -0.95
N TYR A 673 -15.64 -4.30 -0.60
CA TYR A 673 -14.23 -4.42 -0.98
C TYR A 673 -14.04 -4.38 -2.50
N ILE A 674 -14.92 -5.07 -3.24
CA ILE A 674 -14.91 -5.10 -4.70
C ILE A 674 -15.32 -3.76 -5.28
N ALA A 675 -16.42 -3.19 -4.79
CA ALA A 675 -16.94 -1.92 -5.30
C ALA A 675 -15.96 -0.75 -5.10
N LYS A 676 -15.20 -0.75 -4.00
CA LYS A 676 -14.17 0.26 -3.72
C LYS A 676 -12.93 0.15 -4.62
N GLY A 677 -12.74 -0.96 -5.34
CA GLY A 677 -11.60 -1.17 -6.23
C GLY A 677 -10.26 -0.97 -5.52
N SER A 678 -9.87 -1.96 -4.71
CA SER A 678 -8.84 -1.99 -3.63
C SER A 678 -7.54 -1.15 -3.74
N THR A 679 -7.21 -0.48 -4.84
CA THR A 679 -6.02 0.38 -5.02
C THR A 679 -6.15 1.46 -6.11
N SER A 680 -7.27 1.50 -6.83
CA SER A 680 -7.34 2.03 -8.21
C SER A 680 -7.19 3.56 -8.39
N HIS A 681 -7.02 4.34 -7.31
CA HIS A 681 -6.92 5.80 -7.39
C HIS A 681 -5.92 6.42 -6.41
N TYR A 682 -5.02 5.62 -5.82
CA TYR A 682 -4.04 6.20 -4.90
C TYR A 682 -3.08 7.15 -5.62
N PHE A 683 -2.49 6.67 -6.72
CA PHE A 683 -1.64 7.48 -7.59
C PHE A 683 -2.47 8.16 -8.68
N THR A 684 -2.22 9.44 -8.91
CA THR A 684 -2.83 10.24 -9.99
C THR A 684 -1.95 10.31 -11.23
N SER A 685 -0.66 9.98 -11.09
CA SER A 685 0.30 9.94 -12.18
C SER A 685 1.44 8.95 -11.90
N MET A 686 2.10 8.50 -12.96
CA MET A 686 3.28 7.64 -12.87
C MET A 686 4.36 8.06 -13.87
N PHE A 687 5.62 8.14 -13.43
CA PHE A 687 6.75 8.38 -14.32
C PHE A 687 7.76 7.25 -14.18
N SER A 688 8.36 6.84 -15.29
CA SER A 688 9.36 5.77 -15.27
C SER A 688 10.63 6.16 -16.00
N LEU A 689 11.77 5.79 -15.43
CA LEU A 689 13.11 5.90 -16.00
C LEU A 689 13.71 4.50 -15.97
N GLY A 690 14.42 4.05 -17.00
CA GLY A 690 14.89 2.67 -17.03
C GLY A 690 15.55 2.26 -18.34
N ASP A 691 15.65 0.94 -18.53
CA ASP A 691 16.20 0.32 -19.72
C ASP A 691 15.12 -0.37 -20.58
N SER A 692 15.48 -1.41 -21.34
CA SER A 692 14.57 -2.11 -22.23
C SER A 692 13.46 -2.90 -21.54
N TYR A 693 13.57 -3.25 -20.25
CA TYR A 693 12.52 -4.02 -19.57
C TYR A 693 11.22 -3.23 -19.37
N ILE A 694 11.32 -1.91 -19.37
CA ILE A 694 10.18 -1.01 -19.17
C ILE A 694 10.06 0.05 -20.26
N ASP A 695 10.88 0.02 -21.33
CA ASP A 695 10.77 0.96 -22.46
C ASP A 695 9.46 0.75 -23.24
N THR A 696 8.79 1.87 -23.55
CA THR A 696 7.49 1.91 -24.24
C THR A 696 7.58 2.47 -25.66
N GLY A 697 8.78 2.73 -26.17
CA GLY A 697 9.05 3.12 -27.55
C GLY A 697 10.15 4.17 -27.76
N ASN A 698 10.81 4.66 -26.71
CA ASN A 698 11.87 5.67 -26.85
C ASN A 698 13.07 5.13 -27.64
N PHE A 699 13.45 3.86 -27.46
CA PHE A 699 14.53 3.26 -28.23
C PHE A 699 14.28 3.32 -29.74
N VAL A 700 13.05 3.03 -30.18
CA VAL A 700 12.67 3.08 -31.60
C VAL A 700 12.84 4.51 -32.14
N ILE A 701 12.44 5.51 -31.37
CA ILE A 701 12.54 6.92 -31.76
C ILE A 701 14.01 7.35 -31.86
N MET A 702 14.85 6.98 -30.88
CA MET A 702 16.26 7.36 -30.83
C MET A 702 17.13 6.61 -31.83
N ALA A 703 16.90 5.32 -32.04
CA ALA A 703 17.79 4.42 -32.79
C ALA A 703 17.54 4.44 -34.30
N SER A 704 16.45 5.06 -34.78
CA SER A 704 15.98 4.99 -36.17
C SER A 704 16.97 5.54 -37.21
N SER A 705 17.94 6.32 -36.77
CA SER A 705 19.02 6.88 -37.60
C SER A 705 20.37 6.17 -37.45
N VAL A 706 20.50 5.19 -36.54
CA VAL A 706 21.80 4.62 -36.12
C VAL A 706 21.86 3.10 -36.24
N VAL A 707 20.76 2.38 -36.03
CA VAL A 707 20.72 0.90 -36.01
C VAL A 707 19.45 0.38 -36.69
N LEU A 708 19.53 -0.82 -37.27
CA LEU A 708 18.36 -1.50 -37.83
C LEU A 708 17.39 -1.87 -36.70
N ILE A 709 16.18 -1.29 -36.71
CA ILE A 709 15.15 -1.54 -35.70
C ILE A 709 14.38 -2.81 -36.04
N TRP A 710 14.20 -3.67 -35.04
CA TRP A 710 13.47 -4.94 -35.14
C TRP A 710 12.21 -4.97 -34.26
N ASN A 711 12.18 -4.22 -33.16
CA ASN A 711 11.05 -4.17 -32.22
C ASN A 711 9.90 -3.24 -32.67
N ASP A 712 10.01 -2.61 -33.84
CA ASP A 712 8.93 -1.90 -34.54
C ASP A 712 8.16 -2.80 -35.53
N LYS A 713 8.52 -4.09 -35.59
CA LYS A 713 7.93 -5.09 -36.49
C LYS A 713 7.31 -6.24 -35.72
N LEU A 714 6.36 -6.92 -36.35
CA LEU A 714 5.85 -8.19 -35.83
C LEU A 714 7.02 -9.19 -35.72
N PRO A 715 7.06 -10.02 -34.67
CA PRO A 715 5.96 -10.35 -33.76
C PRO A 715 5.85 -9.52 -32.46
N TYR A 716 6.58 -8.41 -32.31
CA TYR A 716 6.46 -7.59 -31.09
C TYR A 716 5.05 -7.00 -30.93
N GLY A 717 4.52 -7.01 -29.70
CA GLY A 717 3.17 -6.54 -29.38
C GLY A 717 2.00 -7.46 -29.79
N MET A 718 2.27 -8.65 -30.35
CA MET A 718 1.26 -9.58 -30.85
C MET A 718 0.25 -10.11 -29.83
N THR A 719 0.57 -10.24 -28.54
CA THR A 719 -0.31 -10.88 -27.54
C THR A 719 -1.33 -9.94 -26.94
N PHE A 720 -1.04 -8.63 -26.89
CA PHE A 720 -1.92 -7.63 -26.28
C PHE A 720 -2.35 -6.54 -27.25
N PHE A 721 -1.39 -5.89 -27.92
CA PHE A 721 -1.67 -4.74 -28.79
C PHE A 721 -2.13 -5.17 -30.20
N GLY A 722 -1.75 -6.37 -30.64
CA GLY A 722 -2.00 -6.85 -32.00
C GLY A 722 -1.14 -6.16 -33.07
N HIS A 723 -0.28 -5.23 -32.67
CA HIS A 723 0.70 -4.53 -33.50
C HIS A 723 1.91 -4.11 -32.66
N PRO A 724 3.07 -3.82 -33.29
CA PRO A 724 4.23 -3.31 -32.58
C PRO A 724 3.98 -1.92 -31.99
N THR A 725 4.47 -1.71 -30.76
CA THR A 725 4.39 -0.41 -30.05
C THR A 725 5.75 0.16 -29.68
N GLY A 726 6.84 -0.55 -30.01
CA GLY A 726 8.20 -0.24 -29.59
C GLY A 726 8.61 -0.87 -28.25
N ARG A 727 7.66 -1.47 -27.51
CA ARG A 727 7.94 -2.34 -26.34
C ARG A 727 8.72 -3.58 -26.77
N MET A 728 9.77 -3.94 -26.02
CA MET A 728 10.59 -5.13 -26.31
C MET A 728 9.99 -6.42 -25.73
N SER A 729 8.71 -6.66 -25.97
CA SER A 729 7.97 -7.83 -25.50
C SER A 729 6.94 -8.28 -26.56
N ASP A 730 6.39 -9.48 -26.41
CA ASP A 730 5.23 -9.95 -27.18
C ASP A 730 3.96 -9.16 -26.87
N GLY A 731 3.91 -8.42 -25.76
CA GLY A 731 2.77 -7.58 -25.40
C GLY A 731 3.16 -6.45 -24.45
N ARG A 732 2.55 -6.45 -23.27
CA ARG A 732 2.78 -5.46 -22.20
C ARG A 732 4.12 -5.67 -21.49
N VAL A 733 4.70 -4.57 -21.01
CA VAL A 733 5.90 -4.53 -20.15
C VAL A 733 5.52 -4.33 -18.68
N ILE A 734 6.47 -4.48 -17.75
CA ILE A 734 6.20 -4.51 -16.29
C ILE A 734 5.37 -3.30 -15.84
N ILE A 735 5.71 -2.10 -16.30
CA ILE A 735 5.04 -0.86 -15.90
C ILE A 735 3.60 -0.74 -16.43
N ASP A 736 3.23 -1.45 -17.50
CA ASP A 736 1.86 -1.43 -18.02
C ASP A 736 0.90 -2.11 -17.02
N PHE A 737 1.35 -3.19 -16.39
CA PHE A 737 0.59 -3.90 -15.35
C PHE A 737 0.47 -3.08 -14.06
N ILE A 738 1.52 -2.34 -13.70
CA ILE A 738 1.49 -1.44 -12.54
C ILE A 738 0.53 -0.27 -12.82
N ALA A 739 0.57 0.31 -14.03
CA ALA A 739 -0.38 1.34 -14.43
C ALA A 739 -1.83 0.84 -14.34
N GLU A 740 -2.10 -0.37 -14.85
CA GLU A 740 -3.42 -1.02 -14.75
C GLU A 740 -3.90 -1.18 -13.30
N GLU A 741 -3.03 -1.61 -12.38
CA GLU A 741 -3.39 -1.80 -10.96
C GLU A 741 -3.85 -0.50 -10.28
N PHE A 742 -3.31 0.64 -10.72
CA PHE A 742 -3.64 1.97 -10.20
C PHE A 742 -4.59 2.76 -11.11
N GLY A 743 -5.22 2.11 -12.10
CA GLY A 743 -6.15 2.77 -13.01
C GLY A 743 -5.54 3.91 -13.86
N LEU A 744 -4.21 3.92 -14.02
CA LEU A 744 -3.48 4.91 -14.80
C LEU A 744 -3.44 4.50 -16.28
N PRO A 745 -3.39 5.48 -17.23
CA PRO A 745 -3.16 5.16 -18.63
C PRO A 745 -1.78 4.53 -18.82
N PHE A 746 -1.61 3.71 -19.88
CA PHE A 746 -0.28 3.26 -20.26
C PHE A 746 0.61 4.46 -20.61
N LEU A 747 1.83 4.44 -20.07
CA LEU A 747 2.73 5.56 -20.20
C LEU A 747 3.19 5.66 -21.66
N PRO A 748 3.03 6.82 -22.30
CA PRO A 748 3.63 7.07 -23.60
C PRO A 748 5.14 7.27 -23.47
N ALA A 749 5.86 6.95 -24.53
CA ALA A 749 7.29 7.26 -24.67
C ALA A 749 7.49 8.79 -24.62
N SER A 750 8.41 9.27 -23.76
CA SER A 750 8.67 10.70 -23.55
C SER A 750 9.16 11.43 -24.79
N LEU A 751 9.80 10.72 -25.72
CA LEU A 751 10.29 11.27 -26.99
C LEU A 751 9.24 11.24 -28.11
N ALA A 752 8.06 10.66 -27.85
CA ALA A 752 6.94 10.74 -28.78
C ALA A 752 6.23 12.09 -28.66
N ASN A 753 5.68 12.61 -29.77
CA ASN A 753 4.93 13.86 -29.78
C ASN A 753 3.54 13.67 -29.13
N SER A 754 3.50 13.54 -27.81
CA SER A 754 2.28 13.32 -27.02
C SER A 754 1.77 14.65 -26.44
N SER A 755 0.47 14.92 -26.63
CA SER A 755 -0.20 16.13 -26.13
C SER A 755 -0.53 16.10 -24.62
N THR A 756 -0.35 14.96 -23.96
CA THR A 756 -0.80 14.74 -22.57
C THR A 756 0.30 14.05 -21.76
N VAL A 757 0.92 14.80 -20.85
CA VAL A 757 2.02 14.34 -19.97
C VAL A 757 1.66 14.37 -18.48
N SER A 758 0.49 14.93 -18.14
CA SER A 758 0.06 15.17 -16.75
C SER A 758 -0.23 13.88 -15.95
N GLN A 759 -0.65 12.81 -16.63
CA GLN A 759 -0.89 11.51 -16.00
C GLN A 759 0.35 10.60 -16.01
N GLY A 760 1.45 11.04 -16.61
CA GLY A 760 2.68 10.26 -16.68
C GLY A 760 3.29 10.15 -18.08
N VAL A 761 4.62 10.01 -18.12
CA VAL A 761 5.39 9.63 -19.31
C VAL A 761 6.51 8.68 -18.91
N ASN A 762 6.98 7.90 -19.88
CA ASN A 762 8.09 6.98 -19.68
C ASN A 762 9.35 7.47 -20.40
N PHE A 763 10.43 7.65 -19.65
CA PHE A 763 11.75 8.09 -20.09
C PHE A 763 12.72 6.93 -20.35
N ALA A 764 12.34 5.69 -20.03
CA ALA A 764 13.18 4.51 -20.21
C ALA A 764 13.57 4.32 -21.67
N VAL A 765 14.80 3.87 -21.91
CA VAL A 765 15.34 3.62 -23.25
C VAL A 765 16.08 2.30 -23.28
N GLY A 766 15.78 1.45 -24.26
CA GLY A 766 16.51 0.21 -24.48
C GLY A 766 18.04 0.39 -24.51
N GLY A 767 18.74 -0.45 -23.75
CA GLY A 767 20.21 -0.44 -23.64
C GLY A 767 20.80 0.64 -22.73
N ALA A 768 19.98 1.40 -22.00
CA ALA A 768 20.45 2.44 -21.10
C ALA A 768 21.31 1.90 -19.93
N PRO A 769 22.54 2.42 -19.73
CA PRO A 769 23.31 2.18 -18.52
C PRO A 769 22.91 3.12 -17.38
N ALA A 770 23.19 2.73 -16.14
CA ALA A 770 23.13 3.62 -14.98
C ALA A 770 24.22 4.71 -15.08
N THR A 771 25.41 4.31 -15.51
CA THR A 771 26.59 5.18 -15.65
C THR A 771 26.63 5.86 -17.01
N GLY A 772 27.46 6.91 -17.15
CA GLY A 772 27.62 7.61 -18.43
C GLY A 772 28.35 6.77 -19.48
N VAL A 773 27.92 6.86 -20.74
CA VAL A 773 28.50 6.09 -21.87
C VAL A 773 29.98 6.37 -22.10
N ASP A 774 30.44 7.57 -21.76
CA ASP A 774 31.85 8.01 -21.80
C ASP A 774 32.80 7.02 -21.14
N TYR A 775 32.40 6.37 -20.05
CA TYR A 775 33.25 5.41 -19.37
C TYR A 775 33.56 4.21 -20.27
N PHE A 776 32.55 3.66 -20.95
CA PHE A 776 32.70 2.49 -21.81
C PHE A 776 33.48 2.83 -23.08
N GLU A 777 33.26 4.02 -23.64
CA GLU A 777 33.97 4.51 -24.83
C GLU A 777 35.44 4.80 -24.53
N ARG A 778 35.75 5.55 -23.46
CA ARG A 778 37.14 5.90 -23.10
C ARG A 778 38.00 4.69 -22.73
N ASN A 779 37.38 3.64 -22.20
CA ASN A 779 38.09 2.42 -21.80
C ASN A 779 38.03 1.31 -22.87
N ASN A 780 37.55 1.61 -24.09
CA ASN A 780 37.40 0.64 -25.18
C ASN A 780 36.68 -0.65 -24.74
N ILE A 781 35.66 -0.53 -23.89
CA ILE A 781 34.88 -1.66 -23.37
C ILE A 781 33.94 -2.16 -24.47
N VAL A 782 33.38 -1.25 -25.27
CA VAL A 782 32.47 -1.56 -26.37
C VAL A 782 33.09 -1.19 -27.71
N GLY A 783 32.93 -2.05 -28.72
CA GLY A 783 33.47 -1.84 -30.08
C GLY A 783 32.58 -0.98 -30.99
N PHE A 784 31.52 -0.40 -30.46
CA PHE A 784 30.53 0.40 -31.18
C PHE A 784 30.10 1.61 -30.33
N LYS A 785 29.62 2.67 -30.99
CA LYS A 785 29.16 3.89 -30.31
C LYS A 785 27.85 3.62 -29.57
N LEU A 786 27.77 4.01 -28.29
CA LEU A 786 26.56 3.86 -27.49
C LEU A 786 25.61 5.05 -27.68
N LEU A 787 24.31 4.81 -27.49
CA LEU A 787 23.32 5.88 -27.43
C LEU A 787 23.50 6.66 -26.12
N ASN A 788 23.41 7.99 -26.18
CA ASN A 788 23.47 8.81 -24.96
C ASN A 788 22.10 8.81 -24.26
N ASN A 789 21.85 7.80 -23.43
CA ASN A 789 20.54 7.53 -22.82
C ASN A 789 20.65 7.06 -21.36
N SER A 790 21.76 7.38 -20.68
CA SER A 790 21.99 6.96 -19.28
C SER A 790 20.95 7.53 -18.31
N LEU A 791 20.93 7.02 -17.07
CA LEU A 791 20.07 7.54 -16.01
C LEU A 791 20.15 9.07 -15.86
N ASP A 792 21.36 9.65 -15.92
CA ASP A 792 21.56 11.11 -15.83
C ASP A 792 20.89 11.86 -17.00
N VAL A 793 20.86 11.26 -18.20
CA VAL A 793 20.21 11.84 -19.39
C VAL A 793 18.69 11.76 -19.27
N GLN A 794 18.16 10.61 -18.84
CA GLN A 794 16.73 10.42 -18.65
C GLN A 794 16.17 11.36 -17.56
N LEU A 795 16.94 11.59 -16.49
CA LEU A 795 16.63 12.59 -15.47
C LEU A 795 16.62 14.02 -16.04
N GLY A 796 17.52 14.32 -16.97
CA GLY A 796 17.52 15.60 -17.69
C GLY A 796 16.23 15.81 -18.49
N TRP A 797 15.77 14.81 -19.25
CA TRP A 797 14.50 14.90 -19.97
C TRP A 797 13.30 15.07 -19.04
N PHE A 798 13.31 14.41 -17.89
CA PHE A 798 12.28 14.62 -16.87
C PHE A 798 12.25 16.06 -16.37
N GLU A 799 13.42 16.64 -16.07
CA GLU A 799 13.53 18.03 -15.62
C GLU A 799 13.09 19.04 -16.68
N GLU A 800 13.37 18.78 -17.96
CA GLU A 800 12.89 19.60 -19.07
C GLU A 800 11.37 19.58 -19.19
N LEU A 801 10.72 18.44 -18.95
CA LEU A 801 9.26 18.30 -19.01
C LEU A 801 8.54 18.74 -17.73
N LYS A 802 9.25 18.86 -16.61
CA LYS A 802 8.70 19.17 -15.29
C LYS A 802 7.79 20.41 -15.24
N PRO A 803 8.14 21.57 -15.85
CA PRO A 803 7.26 22.75 -15.83
C PRO A 803 5.90 22.47 -16.48
N SER A 804 5.90 21.72 -17.59
CA SER A 804 4.68 21.32 -18.31
C SER A 804 3.84 20.30 -17.53
N ILE A 805 4.49 19.45 -16.73
CA ILE A 805 3.81 18.46 -15.87
C ILE A 805 3.09 19.15 -14.70
N CYS A 806 3.75 20.11 -14.03
CA CYS A 806 3.20 20.76 -12.84
C CYS A 806 2.25 21.94 -13.15
N ASN A 807 2.07 22.32 -14.42
CA ASN A 807 1.25 23.46 -14.85
C ASN A 807 1.59 24.77 -14.10
N THR A 808 2.87 24.98 -13.77
CA THR A 808 3.35 26.15 -13.02
C THR A 808 4.19 27.04 -13.94
N THR A 809 3.73 28.27 -14.18
CA THR A 809 4.50 29.30 -14.89
C THR A 809 5.46 30.08 -13.99
N THR A 810 5.56 29.73 -12.70
CA THR A 810 6.32 30.48 -11.69
C THR A 810 7.22 29.57 -10.84
N THR A 811 8.45 30.04 -10.62
CA THR A 811 9.50 29.45 -9.76
C THR A 811 9.23 29.64 -8.27
N GLU A 812 7.97 29.51 -7.82
CA GLU A 812 7.63 29.57 -6.40
C GLU A 812 7.74 28.17 -5.77
N ALA A 813 8.63 28.04 -4.79
CA ALA A 813 8.98 26.77 -4.14
C ALA A 813 7.77 26.02 -3.54
N ASN A 814 6.70 26.74 -3.17
CA ASN A 814 5.53 26.16 -2.50
C ASN A 814 4.54 25.48 -3.47
N GLY A 815 4.60 25.77 -4.78
CA GLY A 815 3.73 25.11 -5.77
C GLY A 815 4.23 23.73 -6.21
N LEU A 816 5.54 23.47 -6.06
CA LEU A 816 6.20 22.23 -6.47
C LEU A 816 6.03 21.10 -5.44
N GLU A 817 5.92 21.45 -4.16
CA GLU A 817 5.88 20.52 -3.02
C GLU A 817 4.65 19.58 -3.06
N ASN A 818 3.58 19.98 -3.74
CA ASN A 818 2.38 19.17 -3.95
C ASN A 818 2.32 18.46 -5.32
N CYS A 819 3.18 18.80 -6.28
CA CYS A 819 3.06 18.35 -7.67
C CYS A 819 3.19 16.81 -7.81
N PHE A 820 4.01 16.19 -6.97
CA PHE A 820 4.33 14.75 -7.04
C PHE A 820 3.88 13.93 -5.82
N SER A 821 3.04 14.52 -4.96
CA SER A 821 2.57 13.89 -3.72
C SER A 821 1.76 12.61 -3.94
N LYS A 822 1.10 12.48 -5.10
CA LYS A 822 0.36 11.29 -5.55
C LYS A 822 0.96 10.69 -6.83
N THR A 823 2.27 10.75 -6.97
CA THR A 823 2.99 10.25 -8.14
C THR A 823 3.86 9.06 -7.79
N LEU A 824 3.74 7.98 -8.57
CA LEU A 824 4.63 6.83 -8.50
C LEU A 824 5.80 7.02 -9.46
N PHE A 825 7.03 6.98 -8.95
CA PHE A 825 8.24 6.96 -9.77
C PHE A 825 8.80 5.54 -9.83
N ILE A 826 9.10 5.06 -11.03
CA ILE A 826 9.79 3.78 -11.24
C ILE A 826 11.16 4.09 -11.82
N VAL A 827 12.22 3.80 -11.07
CA VAL A 827 13.60 3.85 -11.55
C VAL A 827 13.98 2.41 -11.86
N GLY A 828 13.64 1.93 -13.06
CA GLY A 828 13.77 0.57 -13.58
C GLY A 828 15.17 -0.05 -13.48
N GLU A 829 15.36 -1.20 -14.14
CA GLU A 829 16.45 -2.16 -13.93
C GLU A 829 17.84 -1.72 -14.42
N PHE A 830 18.24 -0.48 -14.12
CA PHE A 830 19.58 0.06 -14.35
C PHE A 830 20.68 -0.81 -13.75
N GLY A 831 21.81 -0.89 -14.45
CA GLY A 831 22.97 -1.70 -14.05
C GLY A 831 23.17 -2.97 -14.88
N VAL A 832 22.09 -3.57 -15.41
CA VAL A 832 22.19 -4.75 -16.29
C VAL A 832 23.11 -4.46 -17.49
N ASN A 833 22.90 -3.33 -18.16
CA ASN A 833 23.68 -2.94 -19.32
C ASN A 833 25.13 -2.60 -18.95
N ASP A 834 25.35 -1.89 -17.83
CA ASP A 834 26.68 -1.57 -17.32
C ASP A 834 27.53 -2.83 -17.14
N TYR A 835 26.96 -3.86 -16.54
CA TYR A 835 27.68 -5.10 -16.33
C TYR A 835 27.82 -5.91 -17.62
N ASN A 836 26.78 -5.98 -18.45
CA ASN A 836 26.80 -6.73 -19.71
C ASN A 836 27.83 -6.16 -20.69
N PHE A 837 28.04 -4.85 -20.76
CA PHE A 837 29.10 -4.24 -21.58
C PHE A 837 30.49 -4.70 -21.12
N ILE A 838 30.76 -4.69 -19.81
CA ILE A 838 32.04 -5.13 -19.25
C ILE A 838 32.23 -6.63 -19.46
N TRP A 839 31.18 -7.43 -19.25
CA TRP A 839 31.20 -8.86 -19.52
C TRP A 839 31.45 -9.17 -20.98
N THR A 840 30.74 -8.54 -21.91
CA THR A 840 30.91 -8.79 -23.36
C THR A 840 32.29 -8.38 -23.87
N ALA A 841 32.95 -7.42 -23.21
CA ALA A 841 34.35 -7.06 -23.45
C ALA A 841 35.39 -8.12 -23.01
N GLY A 842 34.96 -9.25 -22.44
CA GLY A 842 35.86 -10.34 -22.04
C GLY A 842 36.52 -10.17 -20.67
N LYS A 843 36.04 -9.23 -19.85
CA LYS A 843 36.57 -8.98 -18.50
C LYS A 843 36.20 -10.08 -17.51
N ALA A 844 37.05 -10.29 -16.51
CA ALA A 844 36.84 -11.31 -15.49
C ALA A 844 35.73 -10.91 -14.51
N LYS A 845 35.10 -11.91 -13.87
CA LYS A 845 34.07 -11.71 -12.83
C LYS A 845 34.49 -10.72 -11.74
N GLN A 846 35.77 -10.73 -11.34
CA GLN A 846 36.29 -9.83 -10.30
C GLN A 846 36.34 -8.36 -10.77
N GLU A 847 36.62 -8.12 -12.05
CA GLU A 847 36.60 -6.77 -12.64
C GLU A 847 35.16 -6.26 -12.78
N VAL A 848 34.21 -7.13 -13.11
CA VAL A 848 32.79 -6.72 -13.16
C VAL A 848 32.27 -6.43 -11.75
N LYS A 849 32.63 -7.26 -10.76
CA LYS A 849 32.27 -7.06 -9.35
C LYS A 849 32.81 -5.73 -8.79
N SER A 850 34.00 -5.29 -9.22
CA SER A 850 34.55 -4.01 -8.74
C SER A 850 33.81 -2.79 -9.30
N TYR A 851 32.98 -2.95 -10.33
CA TYR A 851 32.16 -1.88 -10.90
C TYR A 851 30.80 -1.71 -10.22
N VAL A 852 30.28 -2.76 -9.55
CA VAL A 852 28.97 -2.74 -8.87
C VAL A 852 28.79 -1.54 -7.94
N PRO A 853 29.75 -1.15 -7.07
CA PRO A 853 29.58 0.02 -6.21
C PRO A 853 29.37 1.34 -6.97
N GLN A 854 29.96 1.48 -8.17
CA GLN A 854 29.80 2.70 -8.98
C GLN A 854 28.41 2.79 -9.59
N VAL A 855 27.89 1.66 -10.08
CA VAL A 855 26.52 1.54 -10.61
C VAL A 855 25.50 1.83 -9.52
N VAL A 856 25.63 1.17 -8.36
CA VAL A 856 24.73 1.41 -7.22
C VAL A 856 24.77 2.88 -6.80
N LYS A 857 25.96 3.47 -6.67
CA LYS A 857 26.11 4.90 -6.34
C LYS A 857 25.37 5.80 -7.34
N LYS A 858 25.44 5.50 -8.64
CA LYS A 858 24.74 6.29 -9.67
C LYS A 858 23.22 6.18 -9.56
N ILE A 859 22.70 4.99 -9.31
CA ILE A 859 21.26 4.79 -9.08
C ILE A 859 20.82 5.54 -7.83
N THR A 860 21.56 5.44 -6.72
CA THR A 860 21.29 6.18 -5.48
C THR A 860 21.23 7.68 -5.73
N MET A 861 22.21 8.26 -6.43
CA MET A 861 22.21 9.68 -6.76
C MET A 861 21.01 10.10 -7.62
N GLY A 862 20.58 9.25 -8.55
CA GLY A 862 19.39 9.51 -9.36
C GLY A 862 18.10 9.51 -8.54
N VAL A 863 17.97 8.57 -7.60
CA VAL A 863 16.84 8.51 -6.67
C VAL A 863 16.84 9.71 -5.74
N GLU A 864 17.98 10.08 -5.16
CA GLU A 864 18.13 11.30 -4.35
C GLU A 864 17.71 12.55 -5.15
N ARG A 865 18.08 12.63 -6.43
CA ARG A 865 17.70 13.73 -7.31
C ARG A 865 16.19 13.81 -7.53
N LEU A 866 15.49 12.68 -7.64
CA LEU A 866 14.02 12.66 -7.71
C LEU A 866 13.37 13.05 -6.37
N ILE A 867 13.89 12.55 -5.24
CA ILE A 867 13.39 12.87 -3.89
C ILE A 867 13.53 14.38 -3.62
N ASN A 868 14.70 14.96 -3.93
CA ASN A 868 14.96 16.40 -3.83
C ASN A 868 14.03 17.25 -4.72
N GLN A 869 13.34 16.61 -5.66
CA GLN A 869 12.37 17.25 -6.54
C GLN A 869 10.91 17.03 -6.13
N GLY A 870 10.66 16.36 -5.00
CA GLY A 870 9.33 16.13 -4.43
C GLY A 870 8.77 14.72 -4.63
N ALA A 871 9.56 13.78 -5.16
CA ALA A 871 9.12 12.39 -5.30
C ALA A 871 8.99 11.72 -3.92
N LEU A 872 7.78 11.25 -3.59
CA LEU A 872 7.49 10.56 -2.32
C LEU A 872 7.47 9.03 -2.46
N TYR A 873 7.07 8.52 -3.63
CA TYR A 873 6.98 7.08 -3.90
C TYR A 873 7.93 6.71 -5.03
N VAL A 874 9.06 6.10 -4.70
CA VAL A 874 10.08 5.69 -5.68
C VAL A 874 10.33 4.19 -5.57
N VAL A 875 10.11 3.48 -6.67
CA VAL A 875 10.39 2.04 -6.81
C VAL A 875 11.73 1.89 -7.52
N VAL A 876 12.64 1.14 -6.89
CA VAL A 876 13.97 0.81 -7.43
C VAL A 876 14.10 -0.71 -7.46
N PRO A 877 13.86 -1.37 -8.60
CA PRO A 877 13.92 -2.81 -8.70
C PRO A 877 15.37 -3.30 -8.76
N GLY A 878 15.59 -4.50 -8.24
CA GLY A 878 16.88 -5.20 -8.39
C GLY A 878 17.09 -5.70 -9.82
N ASN A 879 18.34 -6.00 -10.19
CA ASN A 879 18.62 -6.57 -11.50
C ASN A 879 18.16 -8.04 -11.60
N PRO A 880 17.57 -8.44 -12.74
CA PRO A 880 17.21 -9.83 -12.98
C PRO A 880 18.43 -10.75 -13.07
N PRO A 881 18.25 -12.08 -12.94
CA PRO A 881 19.33 -13.06 -13.12
C PRO A 881 19.75 -13.13 -14.60
N THR A 882 20.62 -12.21 -15.02
CA THR A 882 21.07 -12.06 -16.42
C THR A 882 21.76 -13.31 -16.97
N GLY A 883 22.44 -14.08 -16.12
CA GLY A 883 23.09 -15.33 -16.51
C GLY A 883 22.14 -16.41 -17.07
N CYS A 884 20.83 -16.26 -16.92
CA CYS A 884 19.83 -17.17 -17.48
C CYS A 884 19.27 -16.71 -18.83
N ALA A 885 19.68 -15.55 -19.35
CA ALA A 885 19.22 -15.04 -20.63
C ALA A 885 19.76 -15.94 -21.77
N PRO A 886 18.89 -16.45 -22.68
CA PRO A 886 19.31 -17.29 -23.80
C PRO A 886 20.46 -16.71 -24.63
N ALA A 887 20.49 -15.38 -24.81
CA ALA A 887 21.56 -14.69 -25.51
C ALA A 887 22.92 -14.83 -24.79
N LEU A 888 22.95 -14.57 -23.49
CA LEU A 888 24.17 -14.66 -22.68
C LEU A 888 24.65 -16.11 -22.53
N LEU A 889 23.73 -17.05 -22.36
CA LEU A 889 24.03 -18.48 -22.35
C LEU A 889 24.67 -18.93 -23.67
N THR A 890 24.14 -18.49 -24.81
CA THR A 890 24.70 -18.81 -26.13
C THR A 890 26.09 -18.21 -26.35
N LEU A 891 26.30 -16.96 -25.95
CA LEU A 891 27.57 -16.26 -26.12
C LEU A 891 28.68 -16.75 -25.17
N ARG A 892 28.34 -17.42 -24.06
CA ARG A 892 29.29 -17.79 -23.00
C ARG A 892 29.35 -19.28 -22.65
N ALA A 893 28.57 -20.14 -23.31
CA ALA A 893 28.65 -21.58 -23.11
C ALA A 893 30.03 -22.15 -23.49
N SER A 894 30.90 -22.35 -22.49
CA SER A 894 32.10 -23.17 -22.62
C SER A 894 31.76 -24.61 -22.22
N PRO A 895 31.97 -25.62 -23.08
CA PRO A 895 31.74 -27.03 -22.75
C PRO A 895 32.53 -27.53 -21.52
N ASN A 896 33.51 -26.75 -21.03
CA ASN A 896 34.44 -27.14 -19.97
C ASN A 896 34.45 -26.22 -18.72
N SER A 897 33.53 -25.24 -18.56
CA SER A 897 33.63 -24.30 -17.42
C SER A 897 32.94 -24.79 -16.14
N THR A 898 33.66 -24.69 -15.01
CA THR A 898 33.16 -24.84 -13.63
C THR A 898 32.36 -23.64 -13.12
N ASP A 899 32.09 -22.63 -13.97
CA ASP A 899 31.40 -21.38 -13.63
C ASP A 899 29.86 -21.51 -13.53
N TYR A 900 29.32 -22.69 -13.77
CA TYR A 900 27.90 -23.00 -13.57
C TYR A 900 27.66 -23.52 -12.15
N ASP A 901 26.74 -22.90 -11.42
CA ASP A 901 26.32 -23.38 -10.11
C ASP A 901 25.43 -24.63 -10.25
N LYS A 902 25.94 -25.79 -9.82
CA LYS A 902 25.33 -27.14 -10.05
C LYS A 902 24.55 -27.69 -8.85
N THR A 903 24.29 -26.91 -7.80
CA THR A 903 23.56 -27.41 -6.62
C THR A 903 22.03 -27.38 -6.83
N PRO A 904 21.27 -28.45 -6.55
CA PRO A 904 19.80 -28.43 -6.55
C PRO A 904 19.27 -28.02 -5.16
N LEU A 905 18.34 -27.07 -5.09
CA LEU A 905 17.67 -26.69 -3.84
C LEU A 905 16.21 -27.18 -3.82
N ALA A 906 15.85 -27.72 -2.65
CA ALA A 906 14.57 -28.32 -2.33
C ALA A 906 13.41 -27.30 -2.31
N ALA A 907 12.21 -27.83 -2.55
CA ALA A 907 10.94 -27.13 -2.67
C ALA A 907 10.55 -26.25 -1.47
N CYS A 908 9.66 -25.30 -1.74
CA CYS A 908 9.03 -24.35 -0.83
C CYS A 908 8.82 -24.88 0.61
N ALA A 909 9.45 -24.22 1.58
CA ALA A 909 9.03 -24.22 2.98
C ALA A 909 8.82 -22.76 3.44
N PRO A 910 7.83 -22.48 4.30
CA PRO A 910 7.56 -21.13 4.79
C PRO A 910 8.60 -20.79 5.87
N SER A 911 9.61 -20.00 5.54
CA SER A 911 10.51 -19.40 6.54
C SER A 911 10.63 -17.91 6.32
N THR A 912 10.34 -17.14 7.37
CA THR A 912 10.38 -15.67 7.48
C THR A 912 11.81 -15.10 7.51
N ALA A 913 12.72 -15.66 6.72
CA ALA A 913 14.09 -15.21 6.57
C ALA A 913 14.44 -15.11 5.09
N TRP A 914 15.01 -13.98 4.67
CA TRP A 914 15.63 -13.79 3.36
C TRP A 914 16.54 -15.00 3.04
N PRO A 915 16.28 -15.80 2.00
CA PRO A 915 17.21 -16.84 1.59
C PRO A 915 18.37 -16.21 0.83
N ASN A 916 19.59 -16.60 1.21
CA ASN A 916 20.80 -16.41 0.42
C ASN A 916 20.56 -16.75 -1.06
N ILE A 917 21.08 -15.87 -1.92
CA ILE A 917 21.03 -15.94 -3.39
C ILE A 917 21.85 -17.14 -3.87
N THR A 918 21.21 -18.31 -4.05
CA THR A 918 21.82 -19.48 -4.69
C THR A 918 20.77 -20.51 -5.14
N THR A 919 20.31 -20.42 -6.40
CA THR A 919 19.97 -21.54 -7.35
C THR A 919 19.26 -20.96 -8.58
N GLN A 920 20.01 -20.41 -9.53
CA GLN A 920 19.55 -19.21 -10.22
C GLN A 920 18.75 -19.35 -11.53
N CYS A 921 18.53 -20.53 -12.12
CA CYS A 921 17.71 -20.57 -13.37
C CYS A 921 16.46 -21.47 -13.36
N PHE A 922 16.32 -22.46 -12.46
CA PHE A 922 15.29 -23.51 -12.62
C PHE A 922 14.19 -23.54 -11.53
N VAL A 923 14.43 -22.99 -10.33
CA VAL A 923 13.68 -23.43 -9.13
C VAL A 923 12.54 -22.50 -8.67
N ARG A 924 12.51 -21.19 -9.00
CA ARG A 924 11.40 -20.30 -8.57
C ARG A 924 10.22 -20.19 -9.54
N LEU A 925 10.45 -20.23 -10.85
CA LEU A 925 9.37 -20.03 -11.84
C LEU A 925 8.48 -21.26 -12.05
N SER A 926 9.02 -22.48 -11.87
CA SER A 926 8.29 -23.74 -12.02
C SER A 926 7.55 -24.17 -10.73
N ALA A 927 8.15 -23.94 -9.55
CA ALA A 927 7.59 -24.36 -8.27
C ALA A 927 6.47 -23.42 -7.75
N CYS A 928 6.47 -22.14 -8.11
CA CYS A 928 5.45 -21.17 -7.67
C CYS A 928 4.25 -21.00 -8.61
N SER A 929 4.30 -21.52 -9.85
CA SER A 929 3.28 -21.23 -10.88
C SER A 929 2.38 -22.40 -11.27
N GLY A 930 2.57 -23.60 -10.71
CA GLY A 930 1.73 -24.76 -11.00
C GLY A 930 1.65 -25.06 -12.51
N ALA A 931 2.66 -25.74 -13.06
CA ALA A 931 2.65 -26.28 -14.43
C ALA A 931 2.44 -25.27 -15.60
N ARG A 932 2.54 -23.96 -15.39
CA ARG A 932 2.27 -22.94 -16.42
C ARG A 932 3.38 -22.76 -17.46
N PHE A 933 4.64 -23.05 -17.10
CA PHE A 933 5.82 -22.87 -17.97
C PHE A 933 6.44 -24.22 -18.35
N SER A 934 6.76 -24.42 -19.63
CA SER A 934 7.33 -25.68 -20.14
C SER A 934 8.76 -25.90 -19.63
N THR A 935 9.05 -27.10 -19.11
CA THR A 935 10.39 -27.49 -18.62
C THR A 935 11.46 -27.47 -19.72
N ASP A 936 11.08 -27.68 -20.98
CA ASP A 936 11.99 -27.68 -22.14
C ASP A 936 12.20 -26.29 -22.77
N GLY A 937 11.48 -25.26 -22.27
CA GLY A 937 11.41 -23.90 -22.84
C GLY A 937 11.86 -22.75 -21.93
N VAL A 938 12.18 -22.99 -20.64
CA VAL A 938 12.54 -21.94 -19.67
C VAL A 938 13.78 -21.13 -20.10
N LEU A 939 14.79 -21.80 -20.65
CA LEU A 939 16.05 -21.19 -21.09
C LEU A 939 16.11 -20.94 -22.59
N LYS A 940 14.98 -21.03 -23.30
CA LYS A 940 14.91 -20.77 -24.73
C LYS A 940 14.18 -19.47 -25.01
N ALA A 941 14.64 -18.73 -26.01
CA ALA A 941 13.88 -17.61 -26.54
C ALA A 941 12.61 -18.14 -27.24
N CYS A 942 11.46 -17.53 -26.99
CA CYS A 942 10.23 -17.84 -27.70
C CYS A 942 10.30 -17.40 -29.16
N CYS A 943 10.79 -16.18 -29.42
CA CYS A 943 11.06 -15.65 -30.75
C CYS A 943 12.57 -15.70 -31.02
N GLY A 944 12.98 -16.68 -31.81
CA GLY A 944 14.39 -16.91 -32.09
C GLY A 944 14.60 -18.08 -33.04
N THR A 945 15.84 -18.35 -33.38
CA THR A 945 16.20 -19.47 -34.26
C THR A 945 17.57 -20.04 -33.90
N GLY A 946 17.69 -21.36 -34.01
CA GLY A 946 18.97 -22.09 -33.90
C GLY A 946 19.59 -22.15 -32.50
N GLY A 947 20.64 -22.97 -32.35
CA GLY A 947 21.38 -23.13 -31.10
C GLY A 947 20.62 -23.87 -29.99
N ALA A 948 21.31 -24.17 -28.89
CA ALA A 948 20.75 -24.90 -27.74
C ALA A 948 19.65 -24.12 -27.00
N TYR A 949 19.71 -22.78 -27.07
CA TYR A 949 18.84 -21.85 -26.37
C TYR A 949 17.84 -21.12 -27.31
N ASN A 950 17.65 -21.65 -28.52
CA ASN A 950 16.82 -21.05 -29.58
C ASN A 950 17.16 -19.57 -29.86
N TRP A 951 18.45 -19.23 -29.86
CA TRP A 951 18.92 -17.86 -30.04
C TRP A 951 20.19 -17.82 -30.89
N ASN A 952 20.27 -16.82 -31.78
CA ASN A 952 21.39 -16.61 -32.67
C ASN A 952 21.63 -15.10 -32.88
N ALA A 953 22.86 -14.64 -32.60
CA ALA A 953 23.24 -13.23 -32.71
C ALA A 953 23.08 -12.65 -34.12
N SER A 954 23.15 -13.49 -35.16
CA SER A 954 23.01 -13.08 -36.56
C SER A 954 21.59 -13.21 -37.11
N ALA A 955 20.63 -13.68 -36.31
CA ALA A 955 19.24 -13.89 -36.71
C ALA A 955 18.29 -13.59 -35.53
N THR A 956 18.02 -12.29 -35.32
CA THR A 956 17.21 -11.80 -34.20
C THR A 956 15.71 -11.87 -34.51
N CYS A 957 14.89 -11.77 -33.45
CA CYS A 957 13.43 -11.73 -33.59
C CYS A 957 12.99 -10.64 -34.60
N ALA A 958 11.94 -10.93 -35.37
CA ALA A 958 11.44 -10.12 -36.50
C ALA A 958 12.31 -10.08 -37.76
N MET A 959 13.47 -10.76 -37.81
CA MET A 959 14.19 -10.99 -39.07
C MET A 959 13.52 -12.08 -39.93
N PRO A 960 13.65 -12.04 -41.28
CA PRO A 960 13.10 -13.06 -42.15
C PRO A 960 13.55 -14.47 -41.76
N GLY A 961 12.60 -15.39 -41.56
CA GLY A 961 12.86 -16.77 -41.16
C GLY A 961 12.99 -17.01 -39.65
N VAL A 962 12.88 -15.96 -38.83
CA VAL A 962 12.79 -16.06 -37.37
C VAL A 962 11.33 -15.97 -36.96
N VAL A 963 10.84 -16.98 -36.23
CA VAL A 963 9.43 -17.10 -35.86
C VAL A 963 9.24 -17.10 -34.35
N ALA A 964 8.11 -16.56 -33.89
CA ALA A 964 7.68 -16.70 -32.51
C ALA A 964 7.17 -18.12 -32.22
N CYS A 965 7.32 -18.55 -30.98
CA CYS A 965 6.75 -19.80 -30.50
C CYS A 965 5.22 -19.74 -30.48
N ASN A 966 4.57 -20.91 -30.60
CA ASN A 966 3.10 -21.00 -30.69
C ASN A 966 2.36 -20.49 -29.44
N ASN A 967 3.00 -20.57 -28.27
CA ASN A 967 2.42 -20.12 -27.00
C ASN A 967 3.42 -19.29 -26.19
N PRO A 968 3.52 -17.97 -26.45
CA PRO A 968 4.40 -17.07 -25.70
C PRO A 968 4.13 -17.06 -24.18
N SER A 969 2.89 -17.30 -23.75
CA SER A 969 2.53 -17.31 -22.33
C SER A 969 3.16 -18.45 -21.51
N ALA A 970 3.69 -19.47 -22.18
CA ALA A 970 4.39 -20.60 -21.58
C ALA A 970 5.93 -20.47 -21.62
N SER A 971 6.45 -19.35 -22.12
CA SER A 971 7.88 -19.06 -22.26
C SER A 971 8.30 -17.93 -21.33
N VAL A 972 9.54 -17.99 -20.83
CA VAL A 972 10.09 -16.96 -19.95
C VAL A 972 10.70 -15.82 -20.76
N SER A 973 11.58 -16.17 -21.69
CA SER A 973 12.27 -15.20 -22.55
C SER A 973 11.53 -15.05 -23.88
N TRP A 974 11.31 -13.79 -24.27
CA TRP A 974 10.74 -13.44 -25.55
C TRP A 974 11.79 -13.57 -26.66
N ASP A 975 12.81 -12.72 -26.70
CA ASP A 975 13.77 -12.63 -27.81
C ASP A 975 15.20 -13.05 -27.43
N GLY A 976 15.34 -13.72 -26.28
CA GLY A 976 16.61 -14.16 -25.72
C GLY A 976 17.27 -13.18 -24.76
N VAL A 977 16.73 -11.97 -24.64
CA VAL A 977 17.13 -10.97 -23.62
C VAL A 977 15.91 -10.56 -22.80
N HIS A 978 14.82 -10.20 -23.45
CA HIS A 978 13.64 -9.64 -22.80
C HIS A 978 12.64 -10.72 -22.38
N TYR A 979 11.72 -10.33 -21.51
CA TYR A 979 10.66 -11.18 -20.99
C TYR A 979 9.40 -11.18 -21.87
N THR A 980 8.69 -12.30 -21.82
CA THR A 980 7.32 -12.35 -22.36
C THR A 980 6.36 -11.54 -21.48
N GLU A 981 5.23 -11.13 -22.04
CA GLU A 981 4.15 -10.43 -21.34
C GLU A 981 3.72 -11.19 -20.08
N ALA A 982 3.65 -12.52 -20.15
CA ALA A 982 3.28 -13.37 -19.02
C ALA A 982 4.26 -13.27 -17.84
N ILE A 983 5.57 -13.13 -18.13
CA ILE A 983 6.58 -12.91 -17.10
C ILE A 983 6.58 -11.47 -16.61
N ASN A 984 6.35 -10.50 -17.49
CA ASN A 984 6.18 -9.10 -17.08
C ASN A 984 5.00 -8.96 -16.10
N GLU A 985 3.86 -9.63 -16.34
CA GLU A 985 2.73 -9.68 -15.40
C GLU A 985 3.16 -10.29 -14.05
N HIS A 986 3.93 -11.39 -14.09
CA HIS A 986 4.38 -12.06 -12.88
C HIS A 986 5.32 -11.18 -12.03
N ILE A 987 6.27 -10.51 -12.68
CA ILE A 987 7.21 -9.59 -12.03
C ILE A 987 6.45 -8.40 -11.44
N ALA A 988 5.55 -7.78 -12.22
CA ALA A 988 4.73 -6.67 -11.74
C ALA A 988 3.89 -7.06 -10.51
N ASN A 989 3.24 -8.22 -10.52
CA ASN A 989 2.53 -8.73 -9.33
C ASN A 989 3.46 -8.93 -8.13
N GLY A 990 4.70 -9.37 -8.38
CA GLY A 990 5.71 -9.49 -7.34
C GLY A 990 6.17 -8.15 -6.77
N TRP A 991 6.19 -7.07 -7.56
CA TRP A 991 6.46 -5.71 -7.06
C TRP A 991 5.26 -5.16 -6.28
N LEU A 992 4.04 -5.39 -6.78
CA LEU A 992 2.80 -4.90 -6.18
C LEU A 992 2.48 -5.58 -4.85
N HIS A 993 2.60 -6.92 -4.80
CA HIS A 993 2.07 -7.74 -3.71
C HIS A 993 3.12 -8.61 -3.01
N GLY A 994 4.25 -8.84 -3.66
CA GLY A 994 5.13 -9.96 -3.37
C GLY A 994 6.55 -9.55 -2.97
N PRO A 995 7.48 -10.51 -2.93
CA PRO A 995 8.81 -10.30 -2.37
C PRO A 995 9.79 -9.62 -3.35
N TYR A 996 9.32 -9.08 -4.46
CA TYR A 996 10.20 -8.46 -5.46
C TYR A 996 10.34 -6.94 -5.25
N ALA A 997 9.58 -6.38 -4.31
CA ALA A 997 9.79 -5.06 -3.72
C ALA A 997 9.69 -5.16 -2.19
N ASP A 998 10.48 -4.37 -1.46
CA ASP A 998 10.48 -4.33 0.01
C ASP A 998 10.49 -2.87 0.51
N PRO A 999 9.39 -2.38 1.11
CA PRO A 999 8.09 -3.06 1.18
C PRO A 999 7.46 -3.22 -0.24
N PRO A 1000 6.54 -4.19 -0.44
CA PRO A 1000 5.74 -4.27 -1.66
C PRO A 1000 5.01 -2.94 -1.91
N ILE A 1001 4.83 -2.54 -3.18
CA ILE A 1001 4.27 -1.22 -3.53
C ILE A 1001 2.94 -0.99 -2.81
N LEU A 1002 2.05 -1.98 -2.76
CA LEU A 1002 0.76 -1.81 -2.10
C LEU A 1002 0.83 -1.73 -0.58
N ALA A 1003 1.85 -2.34 0.03
CA ALA A 1003 2.07 -2.24 1.47
C ALA A 1003 2.69 -0.90 1.88
N ALA A 1004 3.34 -0.20 0.95
CA ALA A 1004 3.94 1.11 1.16
C ALA A 1004 2.93 2.27 1.09
N ILE A 1005 1.70 1.99 0.64
CA ILE A 1005 0.64 2.98 0.47
C ILE A 1005 -0.11 3.15 1.82
N PRO A 1006 -0.31 4.38 2.31
CA PRO A 1006 -1.21 4.65 3.43
C PRO A 1006 -2.65 4.23 3.08
N HIS A 1007 -3.22 3.32 3.88
CA HIS A 1007 -4.62 2.86 3.75
C HIS A 1007 -5.57 3.67 4.62
#